data_AF-A0ABD3UL93-F1
#
_entry.id   AF-A0ABD3UL93-F1
#
_cell.length_a   1.000
_cell.length_b   1.000
_cell.length_c   1.000
_cell.angle_alpha   90.00
_cell.angle_beta   90.00
_cell.angle_gamma   90.00
#
_symmetry.space_group_name_H-M   'P 1'
#
loop_
_entity.id
_entity.type
_entity.pdbx_description
1 polymer ?
#
loop_
_entity_poly.entity_id
_entity_poly.type
_entity_poly.pdbx_seq_one_letter_code
_entity_poly.pdbx_strand_id
1 'polypeptide(L)'
;MRSSKEEASASRVIRSRDEPAFDIISAVKRLHELNAQQLSKLISDSGSNVIRHTAEDGSHIQIDVEKFARHLPCHFIAVIMSWERDKSTFKYLLCGILLLHAMCDLAARVPKIEQILLDDVKVSEQLIDMVFYLLIVLGTYRQENQHTPNDMILLHSALVACSLKLLTVVISPNFQEVAQVLTSYYKVDIFMDAAFGAVCIDVKVLQDKLSAGPAEASANTSPSHGETLIHLYQQCDCSLQFLQALCQQKLFRERIVKNKELCGNGGVLVMVRAVMNLKLSPLQSSMHITFVSRLKCKALSILLLLCEAESVSYLDEVTSNERSQKLAKSIALKVLDLLKKMFGIDSITSPSEIIVNLKGQLGLNAMRLADIFSDDSNFRSFIMIRFTKALAAIFVLPHGEFLSGWCSSDHPNCEDDASLDVPWESYAHHITSLLIKVIANLHCFVPDVCQDEKDLFLSKFVRCLQKKSQSLTDGFSSTFDTEKTKNVSKNLCSLLSHAESLVPRFLNEDDVQLLRLFISQFESQIVHAASGEHIVQTEIAANHNSGVIDIEECLPENVAFQEVIQLDDSRNGNEQSIDVEQRCGVMEPIGASRNLRETSRDARIVETSGSDSSPTRRKNDRMDIDHVRGSGFEETQEDEKVDAMHSDEKQQRKRKRTVMNDKQIGLIESALVDEPDMHRNSTSLRLWAEELSRHGAEVTTSRLKNWLNNRKARLARVAKDVRVSHEGDNLDRQGGSGQFDSPQSPMDIPFTGRGSNRNEVKDTTSRDSVDEDSGASLSTPMGGILRPGIHFEPGQFVMLVGEKAEEIGKGKIFQVCGKWCGRSLEQSGICVVDIYELSIDRFANLLYPTEVTGNSFDQAEKRLGLMRVLWDLNKVFMLPPPP
;
A
#
# COMPACT_ATOMS: atom_id res chain seq x y z
N MET A 1 51.90 6.72 40.21
CA MET A 1 51.89 7.25 41.59
C MET A 1 50.69 8.17 41.72
N ARG A 2 49.86 8.03 42.76
CA ARG A 2 48.58 8.74 43.01
C ARG A 2 47.49 8.62 41.93
N SER A 3 46.36 8.07 42.34
CA SER A 3 45.04 8.20 41.70
C SER A 3 44.16 9.16 42.53
N SER A 4 42.86 9.18 42.23
CA SER A 4 41.73 9.75 43.00
C SER A 4 41.34 11.22 42.76
N LYS A 5 40.01 11.43 42.79
CA LYS A 5 39.22 12.67 42.59
C LYS A 5 38.91 13.12 41.16
N GLU A 6 37.98 12.42 40.49
CA GLU A 6 36.91 13.10 39.73
C GLU A 6 35.61 12.27 39.58
N GLU A 7 35.08 11.76 40.69
CA GLU A 7 33.71 11.19 40.76
C GLU A 7 33.02 11.69 42.04
N ALA A 8 32.11 12.67 41.92
CA ALA A 8 31.01 13.01 42.84
C ALA A 8 30.45 14.42 42.55
N SER A 9 29.68 14.60 41.47
CA SER A 9 29.01 15.88 41.17
C SER A 9 27.65 15.77 40.47
N ALA A 10 27.03 14.57 40.48
CA ALA A 10 25.70 14.30 39.90
C ALA A 10 24.63 13.91 40.95
N SER A 11 24.89 14.18 42.24
CA SER A 11 24.11 13.63 43.36
C SER A 11 23.87 14.63 44.51
N ARG A 12 23.64 15.90 44.19
CA ARG A 12 23.35 16.98 45.17
C ARG A 12 22.25 17.96 44.73
N VAL A 13 21.05 17.45 44.46
CA VAL A 13 19.79 18.21 44.61
C VAL A 13 18.81 17.32 45.40
N ILE A 14 17.97 17.94 46.22
CA ILE A 14 16.99 17.29 47.13
C ILE A 14 17.60 16.35 48.19
N ARG A 15 18.16 16.95 49.24
CA ARG A 15 17.99 16.46 50.63
C ARG A 15 17.55 17.61 51.53
N SER A 16 16.37 18.17 51.24
CA SER A 16 15.53 18.75 52.29
C SER A 16 15.16 17.65 53.29
N ARG A 17 15.05 18.01 54.57
CA ARG A 17 14.54 17.09 55.60
C ARG A 17 13.01 17.16 55.64
N ASP A 18 12.42 16.01 55.97
CA ASP A 18 11.08 15.88 56.56
C ASP A 18 9.88 16.38 55.71
N GLU A 19 9.97 16.29 54.38
CA GLU A 19 8.79 16.00 53.56
C GLU A 19 8.60 14.47 53.45
N PRO A 20 7.37 13.93 53.59
CA PRO A 20 7.12 12.53 53.26
C PRO A 20 7.32 12.28 51.76
N ALA A 21 7.89 11.12 51.42
CA ALA A 21 8.08 10.73 50.02
C ALA A 21 6.72 10.67 49.31
N PHE A 22 6.63 11.36 48.17
CA PHE A 22 5.38 11.48 47.41
C PHE A 22 5.06 10.16 46.69
N ASP A 23 4.14 9.36 47.26
CA ASP A 23 3.73 8.07 46.70
C ASP A 23 2.82 8.24 45.47
N ILE A 24 3.48 8.48 44.34
CA ILE A 24 2.85 8.59 43.02
C ILE A 24 2.22 7.27 42.55
N ILE A 25 2.65 6.11 43.08
CA ILE A 25 2.12 4.80 42.72
C ILE A 25 0.73 4.61 43.35
N SER A 26 0.59 4.89 44.64
CA SER A 26 -0.72 4.89 45.31
C SER A 26 -1.63 6.03 44.83
N ALA A 27 -1.07 7.18 44.43
CA ALA A 27 -1.84 8.26 43.83
C ALA A 27 -2.49 7.83 42.50
N VAL A 28 -1.73 7.29 41.54
CA VAL A 28 -2.27 6.78 40.27
C VAL A 28 -3.30 5.67 40.51
N LYS A 29 -2.98 4.70 41.39
CA LYS A 29 -3.88 3.57 41.67
C LYS A 29 -5.24 4.01 42.24
N ARG A 30 -5.31 5.12 43.00
CA ARG A 30 -6.56 5.63 43.60
C ARG A 30 -7.28 6.66 42.74
N LEU A 31 -6.56 7.51 42.01
CA LEU A 31 -7.19 8.59 41.23
C LEU A 31 -7.76 8.12 39.89
N HIS A 32 -7.25 7.03 39.29
CA HIS A 32 -7.74 6.54 38.00
C HIS A 32 -9.19 6.02 38.01
N GLU A 33 -9.74 5.76 39.21
CA GLU A 33 -11.11 5.28 39.42
C GLU A 33 -12.13 6.45 39.38
N LEU A 34 -11.65 7.69 39.25
CA LEU A 34 -12.43 8.92 39.30
C LEU A 34 -12.47 9.57 37.92
N ASN A 35 -13.67 9.91 37.44
CA ASN A 35 -13.84 10.72 36.24
C ASN A 35 -13.49 12.21 36.50
N ALA A 36 -13.31 12.97 35.43
CA ALA A 36 -12.93 14.40 35.51
C ALA A 36 -13.91 15.26 36.34
N GLN A 37 -15.20 14.90 36.43
CA GLN A 37 -16.16 15.62 37.26
C GLN A 37 -15.99 15.30 38.75
N GLN A 38 -15.75 14.04 39.10
CA GLN A 38 -15.43 13.61 40.47
C GLN A 38 -14.10 14.24 40.94
N LEU A 39 -13.09 14.25 40.08
CA LEU A 39 -11.79 14.87 40.36
C LEU A 39 -11.91 16.40 40.51
N SER A 40 -12.67 17.06 39.63
CA SER A 40 -13.02 18.48 39.75
C SER A 40 -13.67 18.81 41.09
N LYS A 41 -14.61 17.96 41.55
CA LYS A 41 -15.30 18.14 42.82
C LYS A 41 -14.35 17.97 44.02
N LEU A 42 -13.49 16.95 44.01
CA LEU A 42 -12.51 16.75 45.08
C LEU A 42 -11.55 17.94 45.22
N ILE A 43 -11.19 18.58 44.10
CA ILE A 43 -10.36 19.79 44.10
C ILE A 43 -11.15 20.97 44.68
N SER A 44 -12.38 21.25 44.22
CA SER A 44 -13.20 22.34 44.76
C SER A 44 -13.49 22.18 46.26
N ASP A 45 -13.83 20.97 46.68
CA ASP A 45 -14.21 20.66 48.06
C ASP A 45 -12.99 20.70 49.01
N SER A 46 -11.76 20.55 48.49
CA SER A 46 -10.52 20.63 49.27
C SER A 46 -10.07 22.06 49.61
N GLY A 47 -10.57 23.06 48.88
CA GLY A 47 -10.19 24.48 49.04
C GLY A 47 -8.69 24.78 48.84
N SER A 48 -7.90 23.86 48.28
CA SER A 48 -6.44 23.96 48.19
C SER A 48 -5.88 23.15 47.02
N ASN A 49 -4.56 23.15 46.83
CA ASN A 49 -3.89 22.28 45.86
C ASN A 49 -3.90 20.79 46.25
N VAL A 50 -4.44 20.42 47.42
CA VAL A 50 -4.16 19.14 48.07
C VAL A 50 -5.43 18.35 48.34
N ILE A 51 -5.70 17.38 47.47
CA ILE A 51 -6.82 16.44 47.62
C ILE A 51 -6.52 15.50 48.81
N ARG A 52 -7.52 15.26 49.67
CA ARG A 52 -7.54 14.12 50.58
C ARG A 52 -8.58 13.11 50.06
N HIS A 53 -8.11 11.97 49.57
CA HIS A 53 -8.99 10.90 49.09
C HIS A 53 -9.01 9.74 50.09
N THR A 54 -10.19 9.23 50.41
CA THR A 54 -10.38 8.07 51.28
C THR A 54 -10.79 6.90 50.38
N ALA A 55 -10.03 5.81 50.38
CA ALA A 55 -10.41 4.60 49.65
C ALA A 55 -11.45 3.78 50.43
N GLU A 56 -12.06 2.79 49.78
CA GLU A 56 -13.10 1.93 50.38
C GLU A 56 -12.61 1.11 51.59
N ASP A 57 -11.30 0.88 51.69
CA ASP A 57 -10.63 0.27 52.85
C ASP A 57 -10.48 1.22 54.06
N GLY A 58 -10.97 2.46 53.96
CA GLY A 58 -10.89 3.51 54.98
C GLY A 58 -9.54 4.24 55.03
N SER A 59 -8.57 3.90 54.17
CA SER A 59 -7.25 4.53 54.16
C SER A 59 -7.26 5.87 53.42
N HIS A 60 -6.68 6.90 54.06
CA HIS A 60 -6.54 8.24 53.47
C HIS A 60 -5.21 8.38 52.71
N ILE A 61 -5.27 8.94 51.49
CA ILE A 61 -4.11 9.48 50.80
C ILE A 61 -4.24 11.02 50.69
N GLN A 62 -3.12 11.72 50.76
CA GLN A 62 -3.05 13.17 50.60
C GLN A 62 -2.17 13.49 49.39
N ILE A 63 -2.75 14.13 48.36
CA ILE A 63 -2.14 14.29 47.04
C ILE A 63 -2.12 15.78 46.70
N ASP A 64 -0.93 16.37 46.65
CA ASP A 64 -0.71 17.68 46.01
C ASP A 64 -0.84 17.50 44.49
N VAL A 65 -1.84 18.14 43.89
CA VAL A 65 -2.23 17.95 42.49
C VAL A 65 -1.22 18.61 41.53
N GLU A 66 -0.58 19.70 41.92
CA GLU A 66 0.45 20.36 41.09
C GLU A 66 1.75 19.54 41.11
N LYS A 67 2.13 19.02 42.29
CA LYS A 67 3.26 18.11 42.45
C LYS A 67 3.00 16.79 41.74
N PHE A 68 1.77 16.27 41.76
CA PHE A 68 1.36 15.08 41.01
C PHE A 68 1.51 15.31 39.50
N ALA A 69 0.80 16.30 38.95
CA ALA A 69 0.76 16.60 37.52
C ALA A 69 2.16 16.79 36.92
N ARG A 70 3.05 17.53 37.60
CA ARG A 70 4.41 17.81 37.11
C ARG A 70 5.36 16.59 37.11
N HIS A 71 5.16 15.62 38.00
CA HIS A 71 6.05 14.44 38.09
C HIS A 71 5.51 13.20 37.35
N LEU A 72 4.21 13.20 37.01
CA LEU A 72 3.52 12.05 36.41
C LEU A 72 4.12 11.58 35.07
N PRO A 73 4.50 12.46 34.11
CA PRO A 73 5.09 12.03 32.84
C PRO A 73 6.48 11.41 33.04
N CYS A 74 7.36 12.06 33.82
CA CYS A 74 8.67 11.50 34.21
C CYS A 74 8.55 10.13 34.88
N HIS A 75 7.55 9.94 35.74
CA HIS A 75 7.31 8.66 36.42
C HIS A 75 6.88 7.56 35.44
N PHE A 76 5.96 7.85 34.51
CA PHE A 76 5.59 6.87 33.49
C PHE A 76 6.72 6.58 32.50
N ILE A 77 7.54 7.57 32.12
CA ILE A 77 8.79 7.32 31.37
C ILE A 77 9.69 6.35 32.15
N ALA A 78 9.89 6.54 33.46
CA ALA A 78 10.69 5.63 34.26
C ALA A 78 10.12 4.18 34.28
N VAL A 79 8.79 4.03 34.39
CA VAL A 79 8.11 2.72 34.33
C VAL A 79 8.22 2.06 32.95
N ILE A 80 8.16 2.85 31.87
CA ILE A 80 8.37 2.36 30.48
C ILE A 80 9.84 1.98 30.25
N MET A 81 10.78 2.66 30.88
CA MET A 81 12.22 2.32 30.82
C MET A 81 12.57 1.09 31.68
N SER A 82 11.79 0.81 32.73
CA SER A 82 11.83 -0.43 33.52
C SER A 82 10.74 -1.43 33.09
N TRP A 83 10.41 -1.49 31.81
CA TRP A 83 9.25 -2.26 31.32
C TRP A 83 9.36 -3.76 31.57
N GLU A 84 8.40 -4.30 32.31
CA GLU A 84 8.14 -5.73 32.44
C GLU A 84 6.95 -6.11 31.56
N ARG A 85 7.04 -7.24 30.84
CA ARG A 85 5.98 -7.75 29.95
C ARG A 85 4.85 -8.45 30.75
N ASP A 86 4.39 -7.82 31.82
CA ASP A 86 3.50 -8.40 32.83
C ASP A 86 2.14 -7.68 32.90
N LYS A 87 1.12 -8.37 33.43
CA LYS A 87 -0.25 -7.84 33.53
C LYS A 87 -0.34 -6.61 34.46
N SER A 88 0.54 -6.52 35.46
CA SER A 88 0.58 -5.42 36.42
C SER A 88 1.01 -4.12 35.76
N THR A 89 2.10 -4.15 34.99
CA THR A 89 2.70 -3.00 34.29
C THR A 89 1.75 -2.48 33.22
N PHE A 90 1.21 -3.39 32.38
CA PHE A 90 0.21 -3.04 31.38
C PHE A 90 -1.04 -2.36 31.99
N LYS A 91 -1.61 -2.95 33.05
CA LYS A 91 -2.77 -2.35 33.73
C LYS A 91 -2.41 -1.00 34.35
N TYR A 92 -1.27 -0.91 35.04
CA TYR A 92 -0.85 0.31 35.74
C TYR A 92 -0.61 1.49 34.77
N LEU A 93 0.02 1.24 33.62
CA LEU A 93 0.19 2.26 32.58
C LEU A 93 -1.15 2.68 31.97
N LEU A 94 -2.10 1.75 31.76
CA LEU A 94 -3.42 2.09 31.23
C LEU A 94 -4.22 2.95 32.22
N CYS A 95 -4.23 2.58 33.51
CA CYS A 95 -4.76 3.42 34.59
C CYS A 95 -4.12 4.83 34.57
N GLY A 96 -2.82 4.90 34.34
CA GLY A 96 -2.08 6.16 34.24
C GLY A 96 -2.47 7.06 33.06
N ILE A 97 -2.65 6.47 31.88
CA ILE A 97 -3.04 7.20 30.66
C ILE A 97 -4.49 7.67 30.74
N LEU A 98 -5.40 6.82 31.24
CA LEU A 98 -6.80 7.22 31.47
C LEU A 98 -6.91 8.34 32.50
N LEU A 99 -6.07 8.34 33.53
CA LEU A 99 -5.96 9.44 34.49
C LEU A 99 -5.38 10.72 33.84
N LEU A 100 -4.38 10.62 32.95
CA LEU A 100 -3.88 11.77 32.19
C LEU A 100 -4.94 12.38 31.28
N HIS A 101 -5.76 11.57 30.60
CA HIS A 101 -6.95 12.05 29.87
C HIS A 101 -7.89 12.83 30.79
N ALA A 102 -8.30 12.23 31.92
CA ALA A 102 -9.20 12.88 32.88
C ALA A 102 -8.62 14.15 33.54
N MET A 103 -7.29 14.27 33.65
CA MET A 103 -6.61 15.47 34.13
C MET A 103 -6.52 16.58 33.06
N CYS A 104 -6.41 16.23 31.78
CA CYS A 104 -6.44 17.20 30.70
C CYS A 104 -7.87 17.68 30.39
N ASP A 105 -8.88 16.80 30.43
CA ASP A 105 -10.31 17.19 30.39
C ASP A 105 -10.68 18.18 31.52
N LEU A 106 -9.97 18.08 32.64
CA LEU A 106 -10.11 18.94 33.81
C LEU A 106 -9.38 20.30 33.66
N ALA A 107 -8.41 20.43 32.76
CA ALA A 107 -7.63 21.64 32.55
C ALA A 107 -8.53 22.87 32.34
N ALA A 108 -9.52 22.77 31.45
CA ALA A 108 -10.52 23.80 31.14
C ALA A 108 -11.43 24.21 32.33
N ARG A 109 -11.28 23.58 33.50
CA ARG A 109 -11.98 23.92 34.77
C ARG A 109 -11.01 24.28 35.90
N VAL A 110 -9.73 23.95 35.76
CA VAL A 110 -8.69 24.14 36.77
C VAL A 110 -7.43 24.69 36.08
N PRO A 111 -7.31 26.03 35.92
CA PRO A 111 -6.22 26.65 35.16
C PRO A 111 -4.80 26.34 35.65
N LYS A 112 -4.65 25.87 36.90
CA LYS A 112 -3.38 25.35 37.45
C LYS A 112 -2.94 24.03 36.80
N ILE A 113 -3.87 23.21 36.35
CA ILE A 113 -3.59 21.95 35.67
C ILE A 113 -3.33 22.21 34.18
N GLU A 114 -4.08 23.11 33.56
CA GLU A 114 -3.81 23.69 32.23
C GLU A 114 -2.36 24.23 32.15
N GLN A 115 -2.00 25.10 33.10
CA GLN A 115 -0.65 25.69 33.19
C GLN A 115 0.48 24.65 33.37
N ILE A 116 0.19 23.47 33.93
CA ILE A 116 1.21 22.44 34.21
C ILE A 116 1.28 21.38 33.12
N LEU A 117 0.16 20.97 32.52
CA LEU A 117 0.13 19.88 31.52
C LEU A 117 0.22 20.38 30.08
N LEU A 118 -0.28 21.59 29.80
CA LEU A 118 -0.39 22.14 28.45
C LEU A 118 0.60 23.30 28.22
N ASP A 119 0.64 24.29 29.12
CA ASP A 119 1.53 25.47 28.96
C ASP A 119 3.01 25.20 29.30
N ASP A 120 3.32 24.33 30.27
CA ASP A 120 4.71 24.02 30.64
C ASP A 120 5.34 23.13 29.56
N VAL A 121 6.05 23.78 28.63
CA VAL A 121 6.77 23.18 27.50
C VAL A 121 7.61 21.95 27.89
N LYS A 122 8.14 21.89 29.12
CA LYS A 122 8.92 20.72 29.57
C LYS A 122 8.05 19.53 29.95
N VAL A 123 6.86 19.78 30.49
CA VAL A 123 5.89 18.74 30.87
C VAL A 123 5.17 18.22 29.62
N SER A 124 4.82 19.11 28.68
CA SER A 124 4.26 18.69 27.39
C SER A 124 5.28 17.98 26.50
N GLU A 125 6.56 18.39 26.48
CA GLU A 125 7.64 17.58 25.87
C GLU A 125 7.73 16.19 26.51
N GLN A 126 7.71 16.08 27.85
CA GLN A 126 7.73 14.79 28.53
C GLN A 126 6.49 13.93 28.26
N LEU A 127 5.31 14.52 28.10
CA LEU A 127 4.09 13.78 27.72
C LEU A 127 4.17 13.21 26.30
N ILE A 128 4.73 13.98 25.36
CA ILE A 128 5.00 13.51 23.99
C ILE A 128 6.04 12.39 24.01
N ASP A 129 7.16 12.59 24.71
CA ASP A 129 8.21 11.56 24.86
C ASP A 129 7.68 10.28 25.53
N MET A 130 6.85 10.39 26.56
CA MET A 130 6.18 9.26 27.22
C MET A 130 5.33 8.45 26.24
N VAL A 131 4.48 9.11 25.43
CA VAL A 131 3.69 8.45 24.39
C VAL A 131 4.59 7.78 23.35
N PHE A 132 5.69 8.44 22.96
CA PHE A 132 6.61 7.91 21.96
C PHE A 132 7.32 6.64 22.48
N TYR A 133 7.89 6.67 23.70
CA TYR A 133 8.53 5.49 24.28
C TYR A 133 7.55 4.33 24.50
N LEU A 134 6.32 4.62 24.93
CA LEU A 134 5.29 3.59 25.09
C LEU A 134 4.93 2.93 23.75
N LEU A 135 4.73 3.73 22.69
CA LEU A 135 4.46 3.20 21.35
C LEU A 135 5.64 2.41 20.77
N ILE A 136 6.90 2.76 21.09
CA ILE A 136 8.07 1.96 20.70
C ILE A 136 8.06 0.58 21.37
N VAL A 137 7.71 0.53 22.67
CA VAL A 137 7.70 -0.71 23.45
C VAL A 137 6.51 -1.61 23.08
N LEU A 138 5.33 -1.03 22.81
CA LEU A 138 4.18 -1.75 22.24
C LEU A 138 4.47 -2.19 20.80
N GLY A 139 5.07 -1.32 19.98
CA GLY A 139 5.50 -1.62 18.60
C GLY A 139 6.58 -2.70 18.48
N THR A 140 7.22 -3.08 19.59
CA THR A 140 8.18 -4.19 19.69
C THR A 140 7.65 -5.38 20.50
N TYR A 141 6.35 -5.41 20.80
CA TYR A 141 5.69 -6.53 21.48
C TYR A 141 5.60 -7.76 20.57
N ARG A 142 6.60 -8.66 20.68
CA ARG A 142 6.54 -9.99 20.07
C ARG A 142 5.71 -10.92 20.96
N GLN A 143 4.60 -11.42 20.42
CA GLN A 143 3.88 -12.55 21.01
C GLN A 143 4.73 -13.82 20.86
N GLU A 144 5.38 -14.24 21.95
CA GLU A 144 6.32 -15.37 21.97
C GLU A 144 5.64 -16.73 22.21
N ASN A 145 4.35 -16.75 22.59
CA ASN A 145 3.58 -17.96 22.84
C ASN A 145 2.19 -17.90 22.18
N GLN A 146 1.69 -19.04 21.70
CA GLN A 146 0.36 -19.17 21.09
C GLN A 146 -0.79 -18.87 22.08
N HIS A 147 -0.58 -19.08 23.39
CA HIS A 147 -1.60 -18.90 24.43
C HIS A 147 -1.43 -17.60 25.22
N THR A 148 -1.55 -16.45 24.54
CA THR A 148 -1.62 -15.13 25.22
C THR A 148 -3.05 -14.91 25.76
N PRO A 149 -3.23 -14.60 27.06
CA PRO A 149 -4.55 -14.34 27.64
C PRO A 149 -5.28 -13.18 26.97
N ASN A 150 -6.61 -13.28 26.85
CA ASN A 150 -7.46 -12.21 26.27
C ASN A 150 -7.21 -10.86 26.96
N ASP A 151 -7.08 -10.85 28.29
CA ASP A 151 -6.80 -9.66 29.09
C ASP A 151 -5.51 -8.94 28.67
N MET A 152 -4.42 -9.66 28.38
CA MET A 152 -3.14 -9.05 27.97
C MET A 152 -3.26 -8.40 26.60
N ILE A 153 -3.98 -9.06 25.69
CA ILE A 153 -4.25 -8.57 24.35
C ILE A 153 -5.09 -7.29 24.41
N LEU A 154 -6.17 -7.29 25.19
CA LEU A 154 -7.04 -6.12 25.37
C LEU A 154 -6.34 -4.96 26.07
N LEU A 155 -5.42 -5.23 26.99
CA LEU A 155 -4.57 -4.20 27.60
C LEU A 155 -3.58 -3.61 26.58
N HIS A 156 -2.98 -4.42 25.70
CA HIS A 156 -2.09 -3.93 24.65
C HIS A 156 -2.80 -2.94 23.71
N SER A 157 -3.89 -3.38 23.09
CA SER A 157 -4.65 -2.58 22.12
C SER A 157 -5.35 -1.37 22.77
N ALA A 158 -5.74 -1.48 24.05
CA ALA A 158 -6.18 -0.31 24.82
C ALA A 158 -5.05 0.71 25.01
N LEU A 159 -3.84 0.28 25.39
CA LEU A 159 -2.70 1.17 25.54
C LEU A 159 -2.34 1.88 24.23
N VAL A 160 -2.32 1.18 23.09
CA VAL A 160 -2.06 1.79 21.77
C VAL A 160 -3.10 2.86 21.46
N ALA A 161 -4.40 2.51 21.50
CA ALA A 161 -5.48 3.43 21.19
C ALA A 161 -5.53 4.65 22.12
N CYS A 162 -5.41 4.45 23.44
CA CYS A 162 -5.43 5.53 24.42
C CYS A 162 -4.18 6.43 24.35
N SER A 163 -3.01 5.90 24.00
CA SER A 163 -1.77 6.67 23.83
C SER A 163 -1.82 7.57 22.59
N LEU A 164 -2.31 7.04 21.46
CA LEU A 164 -2.53 7.82 20.25
C LEU A 164 -3.57 8.92 20.51
N LYS A 165 -4.70 8.58 21.15
CA LYS A 165 -5.74 9.56 21.49
C LYS A 165 -5.23 10.65 22.45
N LEU A 166 -4.29 10.35 23.36
CA LEU A 166 -3.72 11.32 24.32
C LEU A 166 -3.01 12.48 23.61
N LEU A 167 -2.43 12.28 22.42
CA LEU A 167 -1.85 13.36 21.63
C LEU A 167 -2.88 14.42 21.22
N THR A 168 -4.15 14.04 20.98
CA THR A 168 -5.23 15.01 20.70
C THR A 168 -5.74 15.77 21.94
N VAL A 169 -5.21 15.43 23.11
CA VAL A 169 -5.66 15.95 24.41
C VAL A 169 -4.53 16.73 25.11
N VAL A 170 -3.28 16.36 24.85
CA VAL A 170 -2.07 17.08 25.30
C VAL A 170 -1.63 18.17 24.32
N ILE A 171 -1.91 18.01 23.01
CA ILE A 171 -1.50 19.00 21.99
C ILE A 171 -2.70 19.86 21.58
N SER A 172 -3.70 19.28 20.92
CA SER A 172 -4.91 19.97 20.46
C SER A 172 -5.95 18.96 19.94
N PRO A 173 -7.26 19.21 20.09
CA PRO A 173 -8.28 18.44 19.38
C PRO A 173 -8.23 18.64 17.85
N ASN A 174 -7.59 19.71 17.36
CA ASN A 174 -7.41 19.98 15.93
C ASN A 174 -6.21 19.18 15.38
N PHE A 175 -6.49 18.19 14.52
CA PHE A 175 -5.46 17.38 13.88
C PHE A 175 -4.44 18.19 13.06
N GLN A 176 -4.79 19.38 12.55
CA GLN A 176 -3.82 20.26 11.87
C GLN A 176 -2.72 20.73 12.83
N GLU A 177 -3.07 21.12 14.05
CA GLU A 177 -2.12 21.56 15.09
C GLU A 177 -1.32 20.36 15.61
N VAL A 178 -1.95 19.21 15.85
CA VAL A 178 -1.27 17.95 16.22
C VAL A 178 -0.23 17.59 15.16
N ALA A 179 -0.57 17.66 13.87
CA ALA A 179 0.37 17.39 12.78
C ALA A 179 1.49 18.42 12.69
N GLN A 180 1.23 19.71 12.94
CA GLN A 180 2.26 20.76 12.96
C GLN A 180 3.27 20.56 14.10
N VAL A 181 2.79 20.27 15.32
CA VAL A 181 3.65 20.00 16.49
C VAL A 181 4.44 18.71 16.28
N LEU A 182 3.79 17.62 15.87
CA LEU A 182 4.49 16.35 15.61
C LEU A 182 5.54 16.50 14.50
N THR A 183 5.23 17.13 13.36
CA THR A 183 6.22 17.32 12.27
C THR A 183 7.36 18.28 12.60
N SER A 184 7.19 19.13 13.62
CA SER A 184 8.25 19.99 14.15
C SER A 184 9.11 19.29 15.22
N TYR A 185 8.65 18.15 15.77
CA TYR A 185 9.32 17.45 16.85
C TYR A 185 10.46 16.54 16.35
N TYR A 186 11.63 16.63 16.98
CA TYR A 186 12.86 16.01 16.49
C TYR A 186 12.86 14.47 16.43
N LYS A 187 11.92 13.81 17.13
CA LYS A 187 11.72 12.35 17.10
C LYS A 187 10.59 11.88 16.18
N VAL A 188 10.02 12.75 15.32
CA VAL A 188 8.81 12.43 14.54
C VAL A 188 8.91 11.12 13.76
N ASP A 189 10.05 10.85 13.11
CA ASP A 189 10.21 9.64 12.30
C ASP A 189 10.19 8.35 13.14
N ILE A 190 10.66 8.41 14.38
CA ILE A 190 10.61 7.30 15.36
C ILE A 190 9.16 7.09 15.82
N PHE A 191 8.42 8.17 16.10
CA PHE A 191 7.00 8.06 16.44
C PHE A 191 6.16 7.47 15.32
N MET A 192 6.37 7.90 14.08
CA MET A 192 5.59 7.36 12.96
C MET A 192 5.87 5.85 12.79
N ASP A 193 7.13 5.42 12.84
CA ASP A 193 7.49 4.00 12.76
C ASP A 193 6.85 3.19 13.91
N ALA A 194 7.01 3.66 15.15
CA ALA A 194 6.44 3.04 16.34
C ALA A 194 4.90 2.97 16.31
N ALA A 195 4.22 4.03 15.87
CA ALA A 195 2.76 4.10 15.83
C ALA A 195 2.17 3.16 14.76
N PHE A 196 2.72 3.14 13.55
CA PHE A 196 2.31 2.19 12.51
C PHE A 196 2.68 0.74 12.88
N GLY A 197 3.81 0.52 13.56
CA GLY A 197 4.25 -0.78 14.08
C GLY A 197 3.30 -1.34 15.14
N ALA A 198 2.94 -0.54 16.15
CA ALA A 198 2.03 -0.94 17.23
C ALA A 198 0.62 -1.29 16.70
N VAL A 199 0.05 -0.45 15.83
CA VAL A 199 -1.26 -0.73 15.20
C VAL A 199 -1.19 -1.95 14.27
N CYS A 200 -0.05 -2.22 13.64
CA CYS A 200 0.16 -3.45 12.87
C CYS A 200 0.19 -4.71 13.76
N ILE A 201 0.64 -4.62 15.02
CA ILE A 201 0.57 -5.72 15.98
C ILE A 201 -0.88 -5.99 16.39
N ASP A 202 -1.65 -4.97 16.78
CA ASP A 202 -3.06 -5.14 17.17
C ASP A 202 -3.90 -5.79 16.04
N VAL A 203 -3.69 -5.36 14.79
CA VAL A 203 -4.36 -5.94 13.62
C VAL A 203 -3.96 -7.40 13.35
N LYS A 204 -2.70 -7.79 13.63
CA LYS A 204 -2.27 -9.20 13.53
C LYS A 204 -2.92 -10.04 14.63
N VAL A 205 -2.90 -9.56 15.87
CA VAL A 205 -3.55 -10.26 16.99
C VAL A 205 -5.06 -10.40 16.76
N LEU A 206 -5.72 -9.42 16.14
CA LEU A 206 -7.10 -9.51 15.67
C LEU A 206 -7.26 -10.60 14.58
N GLN A 207 -6.38 -10.66 13.58
CA GLN A 207 -6.39 -11.75 12.57
C GLN A 207 -6.22 -13.13 13.22
N ASP A 208 -5.32 -13.27 14.19
CA ASP A 208 -5.07 -14.53 14.89
C ASP A 208 -6.29 -14.95 15.72
N LYS A 209 -6.91 -14.01 16.46
CA LYS A 209 -8.15 -14.24 17.20
C LYS A 209 -9.38 -14.50 16.31
N LEU A 210 -9.39 -14.03 15.06
CA LEU A 210 -10.41 -14.40 14.07
C LEU A 210 -10.15 -15.75 13.39
N SER A 211 -8.92 -16.26 13.47
CA SER A 211 -8.52 -17.56 12.90
C SER A 211 -8.68 -18.70 13.90
N ALA A 212 -8.36 -18.44 15.17
CA ALA A 212 -8.69 -19.32 16.27
C ALA A 212 -10.21 -19.28 16.52
N GLY A 213 -10.92 -20.36 16.14
CA GLY A 213 -12.35 -20.49 16.41
C GLY A 213 -12.70 -20.40 17.91
N PRO A 214 -13.99 -20.30 18.26
CA PRO A 214 -14.43 -20.15 19.65
C PRO A 214 -14.07 -21.40 20.47
N ALA A 215 -12.92 -21.35 21.15
CA ALA A 215 -12.52 -22.36 22.12
C ALA A 215 -13.56 -22.46 23.25
N GLU A 216 -13.80 -23.67 23.74
CA GLU A 216 -14.81 -23.91 24.77
C GLU A 216 -14.56 -23.03 25.99
N ALA A 217 -15.58 -22.25 26.37
CA ALA A 217 -15.44 -21.22 27.38
C ALA A 217 -15.31 -21.83 28.78
N SER A 218 -14.07 -22.08 29.21
CA SER A 218 -13.77 -22.40 30.60
C SER A 218 -14.25 -21.26 31.51
N ALA A 219 -15.28 -21.51 32.31
CA ALA A 219 -15.85 -20.50 33.17
C ALA A 219 -14.86 -20.08 34.26
N ASN A 220 -14.20 -18.91 34.09
CA ASN A 220 -13.97 -17.90 35.13
C ASN A 220 -13.18 -16.67 34.62
N THR A 221 -13.64 -15.48 35.07
CA THR A 221 -12.90 -14.19 35.17
C THR A 221 -12.31 -13.51 33.92
N SER A 222 -12.08 -14.18 32.79
CA SER A 222 -11.66 -13.51 31.54
C SER A 222 -12.85 -13.10 30.66
N PRO A 223 -12.79 -12.00 29.90
CA PRO A 223 -13.83 -11.65 28.92
C PRO A 223 -13.95 -12.73 27.84
N SER A 224 -15.17 -12.95 27.35
CA SER A 224 -15.44 -13.97 26.33
C SER A 224 -14.71 -13.68 25.02
N HIS A 225 -14.58 -14.70 24.17
CA HIS A 225 -14.01 -14.55 22.83
C HIS A 225 -14.75 -13.48 22.00
N GLY A 226 -16.08 -13.40 22.10
CA GLY A 226 -16.89 -12.41 21.38
C GLY A 226 -16.66 -10.97 21.87
N GLU A 227 -16.69 -10.74 23.18
CA GLU A 227 -16.40 -9.42 23.78
C GLU A 227 -14.97 -8.97 23.47
N THR A 228 -14.02 -9.91 23.54
CA THR A 228 -12.61 -9.67 23.19
C THR A 228 -12.45 -9.20 21.74
N LEU A 229 -13.15 -9.84 20.79
CA LEU A 229 -13.15 -9.40 19.40
C LEU A 229 -13.79 -8.02 19.22
N ILE A 230 -14.93 -7.74 19.86
CA ILE A 230 -15.62 -6.43 19.76
C ILE A 230 -14.71 -5.29 20.25
N HIS A 231 -14.03 -5.46 21.38
CA HIS A 231 -13.10 -4.44 21.87
C HIS A 231 -11.85 -4.30 20.99
N LEU A 232 -11.28 -5.40 20.47
CA LEU A 232 -10.18 -5.33 19.50
C LEU A 232 -10.58 -4.58 18.22
N TYR A 233 -11.78 -4.83 17.69
CA TYR A 233 -12.32 -4.08 16.55
C TYR A 233 -12.40 -2.58 16.84
N GLN A 234 -12.97 -2.19 17.99
CA GLN A 234 -13.08 -0.79 18.41
C GLN A 234 -11.70 -0.12 18.55
N GLN A 235 -10.75 -0.77 19.22
CA GLN A 235 -9.40 -0.24 19.47
C GLN A 235 -8.58 -0.12 18.19
N CYS A 236 -8.70 -1.08 17.26
CA CYS A 236 -8.13 -0.98 15.92
C CYS A 236 -8.77 0.16 15.10
N ASP A 237 -10.10 0.34 15.18
CA ASP A 237 -10.82 1.36 14.41
C ASP A 237 -10.42 2.78 14.87
N CYS A 238 -10.34 3.01 16.19
CA CYS A 238 -9.86 4.27 16.76
C CYS A 238 -8.39 4.56 16.39
N SER A 239 -7.52 3.55 16.44
CA SER A 239 -6.09 3.73 16.17
C SER A 239 -5.82 4.00 14.67
N LEU A 240 -6.50 3.27 13.78
CA LEU A 240 -6.45 3.56 12.34
C LEU A 240 -7.09 4.92 12.01
N GLN A 241 -8.16 5.33 12.72
CA GLN A 241 -8.77 6.66 12.52
C GLN A 241 -7.81 7.79 12.89
N PHE A 242 -7.07 7.65 13.99
CA PHE A 242 -6.04 8.62 14.38
C PHE A 242 -4.90 8.71 13.34
N LEU A 243 -4.39 7.56 12.86
CA LEU A 243 -3.37 7.54 11.79
C LEU A 243 -3.90 8.14 10.47
N GLN A 244 -5.14 7.84 10.09
CA GLN A 244 -5.80 8.42 8.91
C GLN A 244 -5.94 9.94 9.04
N ALA A 245 -6.40 10.43 10.19
CA ALA A 245 -6.59 11.86 10.43
C ALA A 245 -5.27 12.66 10.42
N LEU A 246 -4.16 12.05 10.86
CA LEU A 246 -2.83 12.62 10.64
C LEU A 246 -2.39 12.55 9.17
N CYS A 247 -2.67 11.45 8.45
CA CYS A 247 -2.34 11.32 7.02
C CYS A 247 -3.11 12.31 6.11
N GLN A 248 -4.28 12.78 6.52
CA GLN A 248 -5.00 13.87 5.85
C GLN A 248 -4.17 15.17 5.86
N GLN A 249 -3.45 15.44 6.96
CA GLN A 249 -2.65 16.65 7.13
C GLN A 249 -1.41 16.64 6.22
N LYS A 250 -1.37 17.59 5.28
CA LYS A 250 -0.34 17.62 4.22
C LYS A 250 1.09 17.55 4.77
N LEU A 251 1.44 18.32 5.80
CA LEU A 251 2.80 18.33 6.35
C LEU A 251 3.24 16.95 6.89
N PHE A 252 2.32 16.20 7.50
CA PHE A 252 2.60 14.87 8.06
C PHE A 252 2.67 13.81 6.95
N ARG A 253 1.75 13.84 5.97
CA ARG A 253 1.84 13.04 4.74
C ARG A 253 3.17 13.23 4.02
N GLU A 254 3.57 14.48 3.80
CA GLU A 254 4.82 14.84 3.13
C GLU A 254 6.07 14.47 3.96
N ARG A 255 5.91 14.09 5.24
CA ARG A 255 6.96 13.43 6.04
C ARG A 255 6.95 11.91 5.86
N ILE A 256 5.79 11.26 5.93
CA ILE A 256 5.66 9.79 5.75
C ILE A 256 6.27 9.33 4.42
N VAL A 257 5.93 9.98 3.30
CA VAL A 257 6.41 9.52 1.98
C VAL A 257 7.93 9.66 1.80
N LYS A 258 8.62 10.41 2.67
CA LYS A 258 10.08 10.53 2.72
C LYS A 258 10.73 9.63 3.78
N ASN A 259 9.93 8.98 4.63
CA ASN A 259 10.43 8.07 5.66
C ASN A 259 10.74 6.71 5.01
N LYS A 260 12.01 6.29 5.08
CA LYS A 260 12.50 5.09 4.38
C LYS A 260 11.89 3.79 4.90
N GLU A 261 11.59 3.69 6.20
CA GLU A 261 11.03 2.46 6.77
C GLU A 261 9.54 2.32 6.42
N LEU A 262 8.79 3.41 6.57
CA LEU A 262 7.35 3.43 6.31
C LEU A 262 6.98 3.37 4.84
N CYS A 263 7.72 4.08 3.98
CA CYS A 263 7.46 4.19 2.54
C CYS A 263 8.34 3.21 1.76
N GLY A 264 9.65 3.46 1.67
CA GLY A 264 10.59 2.71 0.83
C GLY A 264 10.69 1.21 1.17
N ASN A 265 10.77 0.85 2.46
CA ASN A 265 10.76 -0.53 2.93
C ASN A 265 9.33 -1.08 3.15
N GLY A 266 8.31 -0.23 3.00
CA GLY A 266 6.91 -0.60 2.95
C GLY A 266 6.23 -0.82 4.31
N GLY A 267 6.70 -0.23 5.41
CA GLY A 267 6.06 -0.36 6.74
C GLY A 267 4.56 -0.08 6.75
N VAL A 268 4.10 0.97 6.04
CA VAL A 268 2.65 1.25 5.89
C VAL A 268 1.94 0.13 5.13
N LEU A 269 2.57 -0.40 4.08
CA LEU A 269 2.04 -1.52 3.30
C LEU A 269 1.98 -2.81 4.13
N VAL A 270 2.85 -3.02 5.11
CA VAL A 270 2.77 -4.18 6.03
C VAL A 270 1.50 -4.09 6.88
N MET A 271 1.23 -2.92 7.47
CA MET A 271 -0.02 -2.66 8.21
C MET A 271 -1.25 -2.84 7.31
N VAL A 272 -1.27 -2.22 6.13
CA VAL A 272 -2.43 -2.28 5.23
C VAL A 272 -2.64 -3.69 4.67
N ARG A 273 -1.59 -4.47 4.38
CA ARG A 273 -1.73 -5.90 4.00
C ARG A 273 -2.30 -6.72 5.15
N ALA A 274 -1.96 -6.44 6.41
CA ALA A 274 -2.56 -7.12 7.56
C ALA A 274 -4.07 -6.83 7.64
N VAL A 275 -4.49 -5.56 7.54
CA VAL A 275 -5.92 -5.19 7.54
C VAL A 275 -6.67 -5.79 6.34
N MET A 276 -6.07 -5.74 5.14
CA MET A 276 -6.68 -6.29 3.92
C MET A 276 -6.74 -7.83 3.93
N ASN A 277 -5.88 -8.49 4.72
CA ASN A 277 -5.93 -9.94 4.92
C ASN A 277 -7.01 -10.39 5.91
N LEU A 278 -7.63 -9.49 6.70
CA LEU A 278 -8.69 -9.84 7.66
C LEU A 278 -9.78 -10.70 7.01
N LYS A 279 -9.77 -11.99 7.31
CA LYS A 279 -10.75 -12.98 6.82
C LYS A 279 -11.94 -13.02 7.77
N LEU A 280 -13.13 -13.18 7.20
CA LEU A 280 -14.34 -13.54 7.93
C LEU A 280 -14.86 -14.87 7.39
N SER A 281 -15.46 -15.66 8.28
CA SER A 281 -16.21 -16.87 7.93
C SER A 281 -17.60 -16.48 7.40
N PRO A 282 -18.17 -17.18 6.39
CA PRO A 282 -19.51 -16.90 5.86
C PRO A 282 -20.66 -17.03 6.89
N LEU A 283 -20.38 -17.55 8.10
CA LEU A 283 -21.33 -17.74 9.19
C LEU A 283 -21.21 -16.69 10.31
N GLN A 284 -20.33 -15.69 10.17
CA GLN A 284 -20.21 -14.61 11.17
C GLN A 284 -21.30 -13.55 11.01
N SER A 285 -21.68 -12.90 12.12
CA SER A 285 -22.74 -11.90 12.16
C SER A 285 -22.41 -10.63 11.35
N SER A 286 -23.45 -9.99 10.82
CA SER A 286 -23.38 -8.70 10.10
C SER A 286 -22.47 -7.67 10.78
N MET A 287 -22.55 -7.54 12.11
CA MET A 287 -21.69 -6.67 12.93
C MET A 287 -20.19 -6.86 12.64
N HIS A 288 -19.69 -8.09 12.54
CA HIS A 288 -18.28 -8.36 12.25
C HIS A 288 -17.90 -8.01 10.81
N ILE A 289 -18.85 -8.16 9.86
CA ILE A 289 -18.70 -7.74 8.46
C ILE A 289 -18.54 -6.22 8.38
N THR A 290 -19.37 -5.46 9.10
CA THR A 290 -19.26 -3.99 9.18
C THR A 290 -17.93 -3.55 9.80
N PHE A 291 -17.51 -4.14 10.92
CA PHE A 291 -16.23 -3.78 11.56
C PHE A 291 -15.02 -4.02 10.63
N VAL A 292 -14.88 -5.20 10.02
CA VAL A 292 -13.77 -5.47 9.09
C VAL A 292 -13.82 -4.57 7.86
N SER A 293 -15.02 -4.22 7.38
CA SER A 293 -15.19 -3.32 6.23
C SER A 293 -14.77 -1.89 6.57
N ARG A 294 -15.09 -1.40 7.78
CA ARG A 294 -14.60 -0.12 8.31
C ARG A 294 -13.08 -0.08 8.46
N LEU A 295 -12.46 -1.11 9.05
CA LEU A 295 -11.00 -1.19 9.17
C LEU A 295 -10.32 -1.14 7.80
N LYS A 296 -10.81 -1.94 6.83
CA LYS A 296 -10.30 -1.95 5.44
C LYS A 296 -10.50 -0.61 4.75
N CYS A 297 -11.64 0.04 4.97
CA CYS A 297 -11.93 1.37 4.43
C CYS A 297 -10.87 2.39 4.89
N LYS A 298 -10.61 2.47 6.20
CA LYS A 298 -9.57 3.35 6.78
C LYS A 298 -8.17 3.02 6.27
N ALA A 299 -7.82 1.73 6.16
CA ALA A 299 -6.52 1.30 5.65
C ALA A 299 -6.30 1.66 4.16
N LEU A 300 -7.35 1.58 3.31
CA LEU A 300 -7.28 2.06 1.93
C LEU A 300 -7.29 3.59 1.84
N SER A 301 -8.01 4.30 2.72
CA SER A 301 -7.93 5.77 2.83
C SER A 301 -6.50 6.23 3.11
N ILE A 302 -5.77 5.55 4.00
CA ILE A 302 -4.36 5.87 4.29
C ILE A 302 -3.49 5.74 3.03
N LEU A 303 -3.65 4.67 2.24
CA LEU A 303 -2.89 4.53 0.98
C LEU A 303 -3.25 5.59 -0.05
N LEU A 304 -4.54 5.91 -0.21
CA LEU A 304 -5.00 6.97 -1.10
C LEU A 304 -4.35 8.30 -0.75
N LEU A 305 -4.44 8.68 0.53
CA LEU A 305 -3.82 9.89 1.06
C LEU A 305 -2.32 9.92 0.72
N LEU A 306 -1.56 8.84 0.96
CA LEU A 306 -0.12 8.83 0.63
C LEU A 306 0.16 8.97 -0.89
N CYS A 307 -0.67 8.42 -1.77
CA CYS A 307 -0.59 8.65 -3.22
C CYS A 307 -0.85 10.11 -3.63
N GLU A 308 -1.48 10.91 -2.77
CA GLU A 308 -1.75 12.36 -2.98
C GLU A 308 -0.61 13.26 -2.45
N ALA A 309 0.58 12.72 -2.19
CA ALA A 309 1.74 13.54 -1.83
C ALA A 309 2.28 14.34 -3.04
N GLU A 310 2.65 15.61 -2.82
CA GLU A 310 3.12 16.47 -3.90
C GLU A 310 4.65 16.42 -4.09
N SER A 311 5.42 16.14 -3.04
CA SER A 311 6.89 16.26 -3.10
C SER A 311 7.63 15.06 -3.70
N VAL A 312 7.16 13.83 -3.46
CA VAL A 312 7.62 12.58 -4.10
C VAL A 312 6.42 11.69 -4.41
N SER A 313 6.56 10.82 -5.42
CA SER A 313 5.53 9.82 -5.74
C SER A 313 5.65 8.66 -4.77
N TYR A 314 4.58 8.37 -4.03
CA TYR A 314 4.53 7.22 -3.12
C TYR A 314 4.78 5.89 -3.85
N LEU A 315 4.32 5.76 -5.10
CA LEU A 315 4.50 4.54 -5.89
C LEU A 315 5.94 4.40 -6.42
N ASP A 316 6.65 5.48 -6.73
CA ASP A 316 8.07 5.42 -7.12
C ASP A 316 8.98 5.07 -5.93
N GLU A 317 8.71 5.65 -4.75
CA GLU A 317 9.42 5.30 -3.52
C GLU A 317 9.16 3.83 -3.12
N VAL A 318 7.92 3.35 -3.27
CA VAL A 318 7.53 1.94 -3.02
C VAL A 318 8.07 0.97 -4.08
N THR A 319 8.31 1.40 -5.32
CA THR A 319 8.89 0.55 -6.37
C THR A 319 10.42 0.51 -6.34
N SER A 320 11.07 1.44 -5.61
CA SER A 320 12.52 1.52 -5.42
C SER A 320 13.15 0.29 -4.72
N ASN A 321 12.34 -0.49 -3.99
CA ASN A 321 12.74 -1.70 -3.29
C ASN A 321 11.82 -2.86 -3.68
N GLU A 322 12.42 -4.00 -4.06
CA GLU A 322 11.69 -5.16 -4.58
C GLU A 322 10.70 -5.75 -3.56
N ARG A 323 11.00 -5.68 -2.25
CA ARG A 323 10.15 -6.22 -1.18
C ARG A 323 8.85 -5.43 -1.05
N SER A 324 8.95 -4.10 -1.00
CA SER A 324 7.81 -3.18 -0.95
C SER A 324 7.04 -3.17 -2.27
N GLN A 325 7.71 -3.30 -3.42
CA GLN A 325 7.03 -3.47 -4.72
C GLN A 325 6.19 -4.76 -4.77
N LYS A 326 6.74 -5.90 -4.32
CA LYS A 326 6.00 -7.17 -4.18
C LYS A 326 4.82 -7.03 -3.21
N LEU A 327 5.01 -6.30 -2.12
CA LEU A 327 4.00 -6.04 -1.09
C LEU A 327 2.85 -5.16 -1.62
N ALA A 328 3.14 -4.10 -2.37
CA ALA A 328 2.17 -3.25 -3.03
C ALA A 328 1.38 -4.02 -4.12
N LYS A 329 2.07 -4.84 -4.94
CA LYS A 329 1.41 -5.74 -5.91
C LYS A 329 0.50 -6.76 -5.21
N SER A 330 0.86 -7.25 -4.02
CA SER A 330 -0.03 -8.07 -3.18
C SER A 330 -1.26 -7.31 -2.66
N ILE A 331 -1.16 -6.02 -2.38
CA ILE A 331 -2.30 -5.19 -1.94
C ILE A 331 -3.20 -4.86 -3.12
N ALA A 332 -2.62 -4.53 -4.29
CA ALA A 332 -3.36 -4.31 -5.52
C ALA A 332 -4.22 -5.53 -5.88
N LEU A 333 -3.71 -6.77 -5.73
CA LEU A 333 -4.53 -7.98 -5.88
C LEU A 333 -5.74 -7.99 -4.92
N LYS A 334 -5.54 -7.67 -3.63
CA LYS A 334 -6.65 -7.60 -2.67
C LYS A 334 -7.68 -6.52 -3.02
N VAL A 335 -7.24 -5.36 -3.52
CA VAL A 335 -8.13 -4.31 -4.04
C VAL A 335 -8.95 -4.83 -5.22
N LEU A 336 -8.31 -5.44 -6.21
CA LEU A 336 -9.01 -6.03 -7.37
C LEU A 336 -9.97 -7.18 -6.96
N ASP A 337 -9.63 -7.96 -5.93
CA ASP A 337 -10.50 -9.01 -5.39
C ASP A 337 -11.72 -8.47 -4.61
N LEU A 338 -11.62 -7.29 -3.97
CA LEU A 338 -12.80 -6.59 -3.44
C LEU A 338 -13.70 -6.11 -4.59
N LEU A 339 -13.12 -5.55 -5.66
CA LEU A 339 -13.86 -5.03 -6.81
C LEU A 339 -14.63 -6.14 -7.55
N LYS A 340 -14.03 -7.30 -7.82
CA LYS A 340 -14.73 -8.45 -8.43
C LYS A 340 -15.99 -8.85 -7.66
N LYS A 341 -15.91 -8.86 -6.32
CA LYS A 341 -17.03 -9.16 -5.43
C LYS A 341 -18.09 -8.05 -5.43
N MET A 342 -17.67 -6.79 -5.39
CA MET A 342 -18.57 -5.63 -5.50
C MET A 342 -19.35 -5.63 -6.82
N PHE A 343 -18.72 -6.08 -7.91
CA PHE A 343 -19.34 -6.23 -9.23
C PHE A 343 -20.16 -7.51 -9.40
N GLY A 344 -20.25 -8.38 -8.38
CA GLY A 344 -20.99 -9.64 -8.46
C GLY A 344 -20.39 -10.70 -9.40
N ILE A 345 -19.13 -10.57 -9.81
CA ILE A 345 -18.48 -11.49 -10.78
C ILE A 345 -18.26 -12.88 -10.16
N ASP A 346 -18.03 -12.93 -8.85
CA ASP A 346 -17.84 -14.16 -8.05
C ASP A 346 -19.12 -14.49 -7.21
N SER A 347 -20.30 -14.08 -7.66
CA SER A 347 -21.53 -13.97 -6.85
C SER A 347 -22.16 -15.26 -6.33
N ILE A 348 -21.77 -16.44 -6.85
CA ILE A 348 -22.38 -17.74 -6.49
C ILE A 348 -22.23 -18.07 -4.98
N THR A 349 -21.32 -17.40 -4.26
CA THR A 349 -21.00 -17.74 -2.85
C THR A 349 -20.90 -16.54 -1.91
N SER A 350 -21.39 -15.35 -2.29
CA SER A 350 -21.30 -14.13 -1.46
C SER A 350 -22.65 -13.71 -0.87
N PRO A 351 -22.83 -13.71 0.47
CA PRO A 351 -24.02 -13.17 1.12
C PRO A 351 -24.32 -11.72 0.73
N SER A 352 -25.61 -11.36 0.68
CA SER A 352 -26.10 -10.02 0.33
C SER A 352 -25.47 -8.93 1.21
N GLU A 353 -25.37 -9.16 2.52
CA GLU A 353 -24.76 -8.24 3.50
C GLU A 353 -23.29 -7.89 3.16
N ILE A 354 -22.52 -8.82 2.60
CA ILE A 354 -21.15 -8.55 2.16
C ILE A 354 -21.15 -7.65 0.92
N ILE A 355 -22.07 -7.89 -0.03
CA ILE A 355 -22.20 -7.06 -1.24
C ILE A 355 -22.68 -5.64 -0.87
N VAL A 356 -23.55 -5.50 0.13
CA VAL A 356 -23.96 -4.20 0.69
C VAL A 356 -22.78 -3.48 1.34
N ASN A 357 -22.05 -4.12 2.27
CA ASN A 357 -20.87 -3.50 2.93
C ASN A 357 -19.71 -3.16 1.96
N LEU A 358 -19.68 -3.77 0.76
CA LEU A 358 -18.73 -3.40 -0.31
C LEU A 358 -19.18 -2.17 -1.11
N LYS A 359 -20.48 -1.87 -1.18
CA LYS A 359 -21.04 -0.70 -1.87
C LYS A 359 -21.09 0.49 -0.92
N GLY A 360 -20.15 1.42 -1.09
CA GLY A 360 -19.95 2.57 -0.21
C GLY A 360 -18.48 2.98 -0.19
N GLN A 361 -18.02 3.66 0.87
CA GLN A 361 -16.68 4.24 0.91
C GLN A 361 -15.54 3.22 0.71
N LEU A 362 -15.71 1.97 1.14
CA LEU A 362 -14.75 0.88 0.88
C LEU A 362 -14.60 0.58 -0.62
N GLY A 363 -15.71 0.45 -1.33
CA GLY A 363 -15.75 0.25 -2.78
C GLY A 363 -15.23 1.45 -3.57
N LEU A 364 -15.59 2.67 -3.14
CA LEU A 364 -15.07 3.90 -3.71
C LEU A 364 -13.55 4.01 -3.54
N ASN A 365 -13.03 3.71 -2.35
CA ASN A 365 -11.59 3.70 -2.09
C ASN A 365 -10.86 2.65 -2.94
N ALA A 366 -11.45 1.46 -3.10
CA ALA A 366 -10.91 0.42 -3.97
C ALA A 366 -10.88 0.84 -5.45
N MET A 367 -11.93 1.52 -5.94
CA MET A 367 -11.97 2.07 -7.31
C MET A 367 -10.94 3.20 -7.51
N ARG A 368 -10.79 4.11 -6.54
CA ARG A 368 -9.77 5.18 -6.58
C ARG A 368 -8.35 4.62 -6.62
N LEU A 369 -8.07 3.55 -5.88
CA LEU A 369 -6.77 2.87 -5.96
C LEU A 369 -6.58 2.13 -7.29
N ALA A 370 -7.62 1.53 -7.86
CA ALA A 370 -7.54 0.90 -9.18
C ALA A 370 -7.27 1.93 -10.30
N ASP A 371 -7.86 3.12 -10.22
CA ASP A 371 -7.56 4.27 -11.10
C ASP A 371 -6.06 4.64 -11.00
N ILE A 372 -5.57 4.95 -9.80
CA ILE A 372 -4.16 5.29 -9.55
C ILE A 372 -3.19 4.19 -10.04
N PHE A 373 -3.42 2.92 -9.69
CA PHE A 373 -2.56 1.82 -10.14
C PHE A 373 -2.66 1.53 -11.65
N SER A 374 -3.69 2.05 -12.34
CA SER A 374 -3.81 1.96 -13.80
C SER A 374 -3.15 3.12 -14.55
N ASP A 375 -2.97 4.29 -13.93
CA ASP A 375 -2.19 5.40 -14.49
C ASP A 375 -0.66 5.21 -14.27
N ASP A 376 -0.26 4.58 -13.17
CA ASP A 376 1.16 4.37 -12.82
C ASP A 376 1.86 3.30 -13.69
N SER A 377 2.98 3.67 -14.33
CA SER A 377 3.73 2.78 -15.23
C SER A 377 4.26 1.49 -14.60
N ASN A 378 4.53 1.47 -13.30
CA ASN A 378 5.04 0.30 -12.58
C ASN A 378 3.95 -0.74 -12.27
N PHE A 379 2.68 -0.31 -12.24
CA PHE A 379 1.52 -1.12 -11.87
C PHE A 379 0.55 -1.36 -13.03
N ARG A 380 0.48 -0.48 -14.04
CA ARG A 380 -0.50 -0.54 -15.13
C ARG A 380 -0.57 -1.88 -15.84
N SER A 381 0.58 -2.43 -16.25
CA SER A 381 0.62 -3.74 -16.92
C SER A 381 0.12 -4.88 -16.02
N PHE A 382 0.40 -4.79 -14.71
CA PHE A 382 -0.09 -5.72 -13.70
C PHE A 382 -1.61 -5.59 -13.49
N ILE A 383 -2.15 -4.37 -13.43
CA ILE A 383 -3.60 -4.13 -13.36
C ILE A 383 -4.29 -4.65 -14.63
N MET A 384 -3.78 -4.36 -15.83
CA MET A 384 -4.28 -4.93 -17.09
C MET A 384 -4.35 -6.46 -17.01
N ILE A 385 -3.25 -7.13 -16.67
CA ILE A 385 -3.18 -8.60 -16.60
C ILE A 385 -4.19 -9.17 -15.59
N ARG A 386 -4.41 -8.49 -14.46
CA ARG A 386 -5.24 -9.01 -13.35
C ARG A 386 -6.71 -8.55 -13.38
N PHE A 387 -7.05 -7.51 -14.14
CA PHE A 387 -8.38 -6.88 -14.12
C PHE A 387 -9.14 -6.93 -15.44
N THR A 388 -8.50 -7.10 -16.61
CA THR A 388 -9.22 -7.12 -17.91
C THR A 388 -10.31 -8.20 -17.98
N LYS A 389 -10.13 -9.38 -17.36
CA LYS A 389 -11.17 -10.43 -17.27
C LYS A 389 -12.40 -9.97 -16.47
N ALA A 390 -12.21 -9.13 -15.44
CA ALA A 390 -13.30 -8.57 -14.65
C ALA A 390 -14.01 -7.42 -15.37
N LEU A 391 -13.23 -6.51 -15.99
CA LEU A 391 -13.77 -5.44 -16.83
C LEU A 391 -14.63 -6.01 -17.98
N ALA A 392 -14.14 -7.05 -18.69
CA ALA A 392 -14.90 -7.73 -19.73
C ALA A 392 -16.19 -8.39 -19.21
N ALA A 393 -16.21 -8.89 -17.97
CA ALA A 393 -17.40 -9.49 -17.38
C ALA A 393 -18.51 -8.45 -17.10
N ILE A 394 -18.15 -7.21 -16.72
CA ILE A 394 -19.10 -6.11 -16.51
C ILE A 394 -19.91 -5.85 -17.78
N PHE A 395 -19.26 -5.72 -18.95
CA PHE A 395 -19.96 -5.41 -20.19
C PHE A 395 -20.72 -6.60 -20.80
N VAL A 396 -20.48 -7.83 -20.31
CA VAL A 396 -21.24 -9.03 -20.69
C VAL A 396 -22.59 -9.14 -19.96
N LEU A 397 -22.83 -8.34 -18.91
CA LEU A 397 -24.10 -8.30 -18.19
C LEU A 397 -25.29 -8.03 -19.14
N PRO A 398 -26.49 -8.61 -18.88
CA PRO A 398 -27.72 -8.26 -19.57
C PRO A 398 -27.94 -6.75 -19.54
N HIS A 399 -28.32 -6.16 -20.68
CA HIS A 399 -28.35 -4.70 -20.84
C HIS A 399 -29.14 -3.93 -19.76
N GLY A 400 -30.24 -4.49 -19.24
CA GLY A 400 -31.00 -3.88 -18.14
C GLY A 400 -30.24 -3.86 -16.80
N GLU A 401 -29.49 -4.92 -16.49
CA GLU A 401 -28.63 -5.01 -15.30
C GLU A 401 -27.39 -4.12 -15.43
N PHE A 402 -26.84 -4.00 -16.64
CA PHE A 402 -25.76 -3.06 -16.93
C PHE A 402 -26.23 -1.62 -16.70
N LEU A 403 -27.39 -1.23 -17.24
CA LEU A 403 -27.93 0.11 -17.07
C LEU A 403 -28.23 0.43 -15.60
N SER A 404 -28.88 -0.46 -14.86
CA SER A 404 -29.20 -0.22 -13.44
C SER A 404 -27.96 -0.25 -12.53
N GLY A 405 -26.93 -1.02 -12.88
CA GLY A 405 -25.69 -1.11 -12.11
C GLY A 405 -24.68 0.01 -12.36
N TRP A 406 -24.70 0.64 -13.55
CA TRP A 406 -23.62 1.53 -14.01
C TRP A 406 -24.06 2.83 -14.70
N CYS A 407 -25.32 2.95 -15.14
CA CYS A 407 -25.81 4.12 -15.89
C CYS A 407 -27.08 4.76 -15.29
N SER A 408 -27.51 4.31 -14.10
CA SER A 408 -28.64 4.88 -13.35
C SER A 408 -28.23 5.30 -11.93
N SER A 409 -29.02 6.18 -11.34
CA SER A 409 -28.98 6.62 -9.94
C SER A 409 -29.93 5.81 -9.02
N ASP A 410 -30.67 4.83 -9.56
CA ASP A 410 -31.68 4.08 -8.82
C ASP A 410 -31.11 3.26 -7.66
N HIS A 411 -31.80 3.30 -6.51
CA HIS A 411 -31.26 2.85 -5.24
C HIS A 411 -31.58 1.37 -4.92
N PRO A 412 -30.59 0.58 -4.47
CA PRO A 412 -30.78 -0.41 -3.42
C PRO A 412 -30.59 0.26 -2.05
N ASN A 413 -31.54 0.11 -1.13
CA ASN A 413 -31.39 0.65 0.23
C ASN A 413 -30.23 -0.06 0.96
N CYS A 414 -29.15 0.68 1.21
CA CYS A 414 -28.18 0.39 2.26
C CYS A 414 -28.57 1.18 3.52
N GLU A 415 -28.27 0.66 4.71
CA GLU A 415 -28.41 1.42 5.96
C GLU A 415 -27.32 2.49 6.05
N ASP A 416 -27.62 3.62 6.70
CA ASP A 416 -26.68 4.73 6.91
C ASP A 416 -25.52 4.32 7.85
N ASP A 417 -24.34 4.00 7.30
CA ASP A 417 -23.09 4.24 8.04
C ASP A 417 -22.84 5.75 7.97
N ALA A 418 -22.96 6.43 9.13
CA ALA A 418 -22.92 7.88 9.30
C ALA A 418 -21.51 8.51 9.07
N SER A 419 -20.80 8.02 8.06
CA SER A 419 -19.49 8.46 7.57
C SER A 419 -19.44 8.64 6.04
N LEU A 420 -20.58 8.52 5.35
CA LEU A 420 -20.74 8.90 3.94
C LEU A 420 -21.15 10.37 3.82
N ASP A 421 -20.16 11.28 3.75
CA ASP A 421 -20.35 12.71 3.42
C ASP A 421 -20.82 12.94 1.95
N VAL A 422 -21.15 11.88 1.22
CA VAL A 422 -21.40 11.88 -0.24
C VAL A 422 -22.76 11.22 -0.54
N PRO A 423 -23.75 11.96 -1.09
CA PRO A 423 -25.05 11.40 -1.45
C PRO A 423 -24.97 10.23 -2.44
N TRP A 424 -25.90 9.27 -2.36
CA TRP A 424 -25.83 8.02 -3.14
C TRP A 424 -25.84 8.24 -4.67
N GLU A 425 -26.57 9.25 -5.16
CA GLU A 425 -26.51 9.67 -6.57
C GLU A 425 -25.09 10.09 -6.99
N SER A 426 -24.38 10.79 -6.11
CA SER A 426 -22.97 11.16 -6.32
C SER A 426 -22.04 9.95 -6.23
N TYR A 427 -22.32 8.98 -5.34
CA TYR A 427 -21.58 7.72 -5.28
C TYR A 427 -21.65 6.94 -6.61
N ALA A 428 -22.84 6.80 -7.20
CA ALA A 428 -23.00 6.14 -8.50
C ALA A 428 -22.16 6.82 -9.60
N HIS A 429 -22.28 8.15 -9.75
CA HIS A 429 -21.50 8.93 -10.71
C HIS A 429 -19.97 8.81 -10.48
N HIS A 430 -19.52 8.76 -9.22
CA HIS A 430 -18.11 8.53 -8.88
C HIS A 430 -17.61 7.14 -9.32
N ILE A 431 -18.36 6.07 -9.02
CA ILE A 431 -17.97 4.69 -9.38
C ILE A 431 -17.90 4.52 -10.91
N THR A 432 -18.88 5.04 -11.64
CA THR A 432 -18.89 4.97 -13.12
C THR A 432 -17.78 5.84 -13.73
N SER A 433 -17.54 7.04 -13.21
CA SER A 433 -16.40 7.90 -13.59
C SER A 433 -15.05 7.20 -13.40
N LEU A 434 -14.85 6.51 -12.27
CA LEU A 434 -13.63 5.75 -11.99
C LEU A 434 -13.48 4.50 -12.88
N LEU A 435 -14.58 3.82 -13.24
CA LEU A 435 -14.54 2.74 -14.24
C LEU A 435 -14.05 3.25 -15.59
N ILE A 436 -14.57 4.40 -16.05
CA ILE A 436 -14.18 5.01 -17.32
C ILE A 436 -12.71 5.44 -17.30
N LYS A 437 -12.24 6.04 -16.20
CA LYS A 437 -10.81 6.39 -16.02
C LYS A 437 -9.90 5.16 -16.06
N VAL A 438 -10.24 4.08 -15.36
CA VAL A 438 -9.47 2.81 -15.45
C VAL A 438 -9.41 2.31 -16.89
N ILE A 439 -10.53 2.29 -17.63
CA ILE A 439 -10.56 1.89 -19.05
C ILE A 439 -9.67 2.81 -19.90
N ALA A 440 -9.78 4.13 -19.71
CA ALA A 440 -8.98 5.12 -20.42
C ALA A 440 -7.48 4.98 -20.12
N ASN A 441 -7.08 4.70 -18.88
CA ASN A 441 -5.67 4.53 -18.47
C ASN A 441 -5.05 3.24 -19.04
N LEU A 442 -5.81 2.14 -19.01
CA LEU A 442 -5.38 0.86 -19.58
C LEU A 442 -5.35 0.87 -21.11
N HIS A 443 -6.19 1.69 -21.76
CA HIS A 443 -6.20 1.87 -23.22
C HIS A 443 -5.18 2.91 -23.73
N CYS A 444 -4.87 3.94 -22.93
CA CYS A 444 -3.97 5.02 -23.32
C CYS A 444 -2.60 4.51 -23.78
N PHE A 445 -2.15 4.94 -24.96
CA PHE A 445 -0.85 4.58 -25.51
C PHE A 445 0.06 5.80 -25.59
N VAL A 446 1.22 5.72 -24.92
CA VAL A 446 2.29 6.73 -24.97
C VAL A 446 3.51 6.10 -25.65
N PRO A 447 3.84 6.48 -26.91
CA PRO A 447 4.90 5.82 -27.68
C PRO A 447 6.29 5.84 -27.04
N ASP A 448 6.60 6.87 -26.26
CA ASP A 448 7.91 7.06 -25.64
C ASP A 448 8.09 6.31 -24.31
N VAL A 449 7.02 5.69 -23.80
CA VAL A 449 6.99 5.06 -22.46
C VAL A 449 6.53 3.60 -22.51
N CYS A 450 5.64 3.24 -23.44
CA CYS A 450 4.83 2.02 -23.36
C CYS A 450 4.78 1.19 -24.66
N GLN A 451 5.89 1.07 -25.40
CA GLN A 451 5.89 0.48 -26.75
C GLN A 451 5.28 -0.92 -26.84
N ASP A 452 5.61 -1.81 -25.89
CA ASP A 452 5.10 -3.19 -25.84
C ASP A 452 3.62 -3.32 -25.44
N GLU A 453 2.97 -2.23 -25.00
CA GLU A 453 1.59 -2.24 -24.53
C GLU A 453 0.58 -1.69 -25.55
N LYS A 454 1.01 -1.34 -26.77
CA LYS A 454 0.11 -0.86 -27.83
C LYS A 454 -0.98 -1.90 -28.13
N ASP A 455 -2.24 -1.47 -28.09
CA ASP A 455 -3.44 -2.29 -28.35
C ASP A 455 -3.55 -3.55 -27.44
N LEU A 456 -2.71 -3.68 -26.41
CA LEU A 456 -2.59 -4.88 -25.57
C LEU A 456 -3.78 -5.05 -24.62
N PHE A 457 -4.34 -3.95 -24.12
CA PHE A 457 -5.57 -3.98 -23.32
C PHE A 457 -6.76 -4.42 -24.17
N LEU A 458 -6.94 -3.82 -25.35
CA LEU A 458 -8.05 -4.11 -26.26
C LEU A 458 -8.01 -5.56 -26.76
N SER A 459 -6.84 -6.04 -27.21
CA SER A 459 -6.66 -7.41 -27.69
C SER A 459 -6.79 -8.47 -26.59
N LYS A 460 -6.54 -8.13 -25.32
CA LYS A 460 -6.89 -8.96 -24.15
C LYS A 460 -8.38 -8.91 -23.84
N PHE A 461 -9.01 -7.73 -23.92
CA PHE A 461 -10.44 -7.54 -23.65
C PHE A 461 -11.31 -8.35 -24.62
N VAL A 462 -11.07 -8.23 -25.93
CA VAL A 462 -11.75 -9.03 -26.97
C VAL A 462 -11.57 -10.53 -26.74
N ARG A 463 -10.34 -10.97 -26.40
CA ARG A 463 -10.04 -12.38 -26.09
C ARG A 463 -10.76 -12.89 -24.84
N CYS A 464 -10.95 -12.04 -23.82
CA CYS A 464 -11.73 -12.37 -22.64
C CYS A 464 -13.23 -12.55 -22.93
N LEU A 465 -13.76 -11.88 -23.96
CA LEU A 465 -15.11 -12.16 -24.46
C LEU A 465 -15.13 -13.54 -25.15
N GLN A 466 -14.27 -13.75 -26.14
CA GLN A 466 -14.23 -14.98 -26.96
C GLN A 466 -14.01 -16.26 -26.13
N LYS A 467 -13.08 -16.26 -25.16
CA LYS A 467 -12.70 -17.48 -24.40
C LYS A 467 -13.80 -18.10 -23.52
N LYS A 468 -14.99 -17.51 -23.40
CA LYS A 468 -16.11 -18.06 -22.60
C LYS A 468 -16.98 -19.09 -23.34
N SER A 469 -16.53 -19.62 -24.47
CA SER A 469 -17.31 -20.56 -25.31
C SER A 469 -16.96 -22.05 -25.15
N GLN A 470 -15.89 -22.41 -24.43
CA GLN A 470 -15.36 -23.78 -24.36
C GLN A 470 -15.85 -24.60 -23.14
N SER A 471 -17.17 -24.66 -22.92
CA SER A 471 -17.76 -25.63 -22.00
C SER A 471 -19.17 -26.05 -22.45
N LEU A 472 -19.40 -27.36 -22.53
CA LEU A 472 -20.54 -28.04 -23.15
C LEU A 472 -20.47 -28.11 -24.70
N THR A 473 -20.95 -29.23 -25.23
CA THR A 473 -20.80 -29.67 -26.63
C THR A 473 -21.94 -29.21 -27.54
N ASP A 474 -21.76 -29.47 -28.84
CA ASP A 474 -22.75 -29.43 -29.93
C ASP A 474 -23.16 -28.06 -30.52
N GLY A 475 -22.53 -27.74 -31.66
CA GLY A 475 -23.26 -27.35 -32.88
C GLY A 475 -23.50 -25.86 -33.16
N PHE A 476 -23.60 -24.99 -32.16
CA PHE A 476 -24.07 -23.60 -32.36
C PHE A 476 -23.03 -22.51 -31.99
N SER A 477 -21.86 -22.54 -32.64
CA SER A 477 -20.72 -21.69 -32.24
C SER A 477 -20.78 -20.21 -32.69
N SER A 478 -21.37 -19.87 -33.85
CA SER A 478 -21.19 -18.55 -34.47
C SER A 478 -22.28 -17.52 -34.14
N THR A 479 -23.52 -17.96 -33.89
CA THR A 479 -24.65 -17.08 -33.55
C THR A 479 -24.57 -16.53 -32.12
N PHE A 480 -24.10 -17.34 -31.17
CA PHE A 480 -24.06 -16.94 -29.75
C PHE A 480 -23.01 -15.85 -29.47
N ASP A 481 -21.81 -15.97 -30.05
CA ASP A 481 -20.75 -14.97 -29.82
C ASP A 481 -21.05 -13.64 -30.54
N THR A 482 -21.79 -13.66 -31.67
CA THR A 482 -22.25 -12.43 -32.32
C THR A 482 -23.39 -11.72 -31.58
N GLU A 483 -24.31 -12.43 -30.92
CA GLU A 483 -25.33 -11.80 -30.06
C GLU A 483 -24.71 -11.17 -28.80
N LYS A 484 -23.87 -11.95 -28.11
CA LYS A 484 -23.10 -11.50 -26.93
C LYS A 484 -22.23 -10.28 -27.23
N THR A 485 -21.57 -10.26 -28.38
CA THR A 485 -20.74 -9.12 -28.82
C THR A 485 -21.59 -7.87 -29.13
N LYS A 486 -22.79 -8.03 -29.70
CA LYS A 486 -23.76 -6.91 -29.85
C LYS A 486 -24.21 -6.36 -28.49
N ASN A 487 -24.45 -7.21 -27.50
CA ASN A 487 -24.78 -6.75 -26.14
C ASN A 487 -23.62 -5.96 -25.51
N VAL A 488 -22.36 -6.38 -25.71
CA VAL A 488 -21.18 -5.64 -25.23
C VAL A 488 -21.03 -4.27 -25.91
N SER A 489 -21.15 -4.18 -27.24
CA SER A 489 -21.18 -2.88 -27.96
C SER A 489 -22.31 -1.99 -27.45
N LYS A 490 -23.53 -2.54 -27.29
CA LYS A 490 -24.67 -1.79 -26.75
C LYS A 490 -24.42 -1.24 -25.34
N ASN A 491 -23.83 -2.04 -24.45
CA ASN A 491 -23.47 -1.61 -23.10
C ASN A 491 -22.37 -0.53 -23.10
N LEU A 492 -21.35 -0.67 -23.95
CA LEU A 492 -20.30 0.33 -24.14
C LEU A 492 -20.86 1.67 -24.66
N CYS A 493 -21.77 1.63 -25.63
CA CYS A 493 -22.43 2.83 -26.16
C CYS A 493 -23.33 3.51 -25.11
N SER A 494 -24.05 2.76 -24.28
CA SER A 494 -24.79 3.35 -23.16
C SER A 494 -23.88 3.93 -22.08
N LEU A 495 -22.73 3.30 -21.79
CA LEU A 495 -21.73 3.86 -20.89
C LEU A 495 -21.18 5.18 -21.45
N LEU A 496 -20.92 5.27 -22.76
CA LEU A 496 -20.48 6.49 -23.41
C LEU A 496 -21.52 7.61 -23.30
N SER A 497 -22.79 7.34 -23.61
CA SER A 497 -23.85 8.36 -23.48
C SER A 497 -24.08 8.82 -22.03
N HIS A 498 -23.83 7.95 -21.04
CA HIS A 498 -23.79 8.36 -19.63
C HIS A 498 -22.50 9.14 -19.29
N ALA A 499 -21.34 8.73 -19.80
CA ALA A 499 -20.07 9.45 -19.62
C ALA A 499 -20.15 10.90 -20.10
N GLU A 500 -20.85 11.14 -21.21
CA GLU A 500 -21.09 12.47 -21.78
C GLU A 500 -21.94 13.38 -20.86
N SER A 501 -22.84 12.83 -20.04
CA SER A 501 -23.60 13.62 -19.05
C SER A 501 -22.83 13.87 -17.74
N LEU A 502 -21.73 13.14 -17.50
CA LEU A 502 -20.83 13.34 -16.36
C LEU A 502 -19.80 14.48 -16.57
N VAL A 503 -19.67 15.00 -17.79
CA VAL A 503 -18.75 16.10 -18.14
C VAL A 503 -19.37 17.46 -17.79
N PRO A 504 -18.63 18.43 -17.21
CA PRO A 504 -17.25 18.32 -16.70
C PRO A 504 -17.17 17.91 -15.22
N ARG A 505 -18.32 17.66 -14.55
CA ARG A 505 -18.42 17.60 -13.08
C ARG A 505 -17.69 16.41 -12.45
N PHE A 506 -17.81 15.23 -13.02
CA PHE A 506 -17.20 14.01 -12.50
C PHE A 506 -16.11 13.45 -13.42
N LEU A 507 -16.11 13.84 -14.69
CA LEU A 507 -15.26 13.28 -15.75
C LEU A 507 -14.77 14.41 -16.67
N ASN A 508 -13.53 14.31 -17.15
CA ASN A 508 -12.96 15.27 -18.11
C ASN A 508 -13.04 14.73 -19.54
N GLU A 509 -13.21 15.63 -20.51
CA GLU A 509 -13.41 15.30 -21.93
C GLU A 509 -12.33 14.34 -22.47
N ASP A 510 -11.06 14.51 -22.07
CA ASP A 510 -9.95 13.61 -22.43
C ASP A 510 -10.26 12.12 -22.17
N ASP A 511 -10.92 11.79 -21.05
CA ASP A 511 -11.24 10.41 -20.66
C ASP A 511 -12.41 9.87 -21.51
N VAL A 512 -13.37 10.74 -21.86
CA VAL A 512 -14.48 10.40 -22.77
C VAL A 512 -13.97 10.20 -24.20
N GLN A 513 -13.02 11.02 -24.66
CA GLN A 513 -12.39 10.83 -25.97
C GLN A 513 -11.59 9.53 -26.05
N LEU A 514 -10.89 9.14 -24.96
CA LEU A 514 -10.25 7.82 -24.87
C LEU A 514 -11.28 6.68 -24.87
N LEU A 515 -12.42 6.83 -24.19
CA LEU A 515 -13.52 5.86 -24.25
C LEU A 515 -14.11 5.75 -25.67
N ARG A 516 -14.37 6.87 -26.36
CA ARG A 516 -14.82 6.88 -27.77
C ARG A 516 -13.81 6.17 -28.68
N LEU A 517 -12.52 6.41 -28.49
CA LEU A 517 -11.46 5.74 -29.25
C LEU A 517 -11.44 4.23 -28.99
N PHE A 518 -11.48 3.80 -27.73
CA PHE A 518 -11.57 2.39 -27.35
C PHE A 518 -12.76 1.68 -28.01
N ILE A 519 -13.95 2.30 -27.96
CA ILE A 519 -15.17 1.74 -28.56
C ILE A 519 -15.04 1.63 -30.09
N SER A 520 -14.58 2.68 -30.77
CA SER A 520 -14.42 2.64 -32.23
C SER A 520 -13.41 1.57 -32.69
N GLN A 521 -12.33 1.36 -31.94
CA GLN A 521 -11.35 0.30 -32.21
C GLN A 521 -11.92 -1.08 -31.92
N PHE A 522 -12.66 -1.25 -30.82
CA PHE A 522 -13.36 -2.49 -30.46
C PHE A 522 -14.34 -2.92 -31.56
N GLU A 523 -15.19 -2.01 -32.03
CA GLU A 523 -16.14 -2.29 -33.10
C GLU A 523 -15.45 -2.61 -34.44
N SER A 524 -14.32 -1.95 -34.75
CA SER A 524 -13.54 -2.28 -35.95
C SER A 524 -13.00 -3.72 -35.93
N GLN A 525 -12.50 -4.21 -34.79
CA GLN A 525 -11.99 -5.59 -34.67
C GLN A 525 -13.13 -6.62 -34.80
N ILE A 526 -14.33 -6.28 -34.34
CA ILE A 526 -15.53 -7.13 -34.46
C ILE A 526 -16.01 -7.21 -35.91
N VAL A 527 -16.07 -6.09 -36.62
CA VAL A 527 -16.50 -6.06 -38.03
C VAL A 527 -15.53 -6.85 -38.92
N HIS A 528 -14.22 -6.81 -38.63
CA HIS A 528 -13.24 -7.66 -39.31
C HIS A 528 -13.37 -9.14 -38.95
N ALA A 529 -13.67 -9.49 -37.70
CA ALA A 529 -13.94 -10.89 -37.32
C ALA A 529 -15.20 -11.45 -38.03
N ALA A 530 -16.28 -10.67 -38.09
CA ALA A 530 -17.55 -11.09 -38.69
C ALA A 530 -17.56 -11.13 -40.23
N SER A 531 -16.53 -10.60 -40.90
CA SER A 531 -16.40 -10.60 -42.37
C SER A 531 -15.42 -11.65 -42.91
N GLY A 532 -14.67 -12.34 -42.05
CA GLY A 532 -13.67 -13.34 -42.44
C GLY A 532 -14.25 -14.67 -42.95
N GLU A 533 -15.48 -15.03 -42.59
CA GLU A 533 -16.05 -16.37 -42.85
C GLU A 533 -16.59 -16.58 -44.28
N HIS A 534 -16.42 -15.64 -45.21
CA HIS A 534 -17.17 -15.65 -46.49
C HIS A 534 -16.37 -15.43 -47.79
N ILE A 535 -15.09 -15.85 -47.86
CA ILE A 535 -14.34 -15.95 -49.12
C ILE A 535 -13.75 -17.36 -49.35
N VAL A 536 -14.55 -18.20 -50.01
CA VAL A 536 -14.15 -19.46 -50.67
C VAL A 536 -15.06 -19.51 -51.92
N GLN A 537 -14.58 -19.27 -53.14
CA GLN A 537 -13.94 -20.20 -54.11
C GLN A 537 -13.74 -19.36 -55.41
N THR A 538 -12.82 -19.56 -56.36
CA THR A 538 -12.00 -20.72 -56.75
C THR A 538 -10.74 -20.25 -57.50
N GLU A 539 -9.56 -20.80 -57.20
CA GLU A 539 -8.59 -21.30 -58.20
C GLU A 539 -7.53 -22.16 -57.47
N ILE A 540 -7.03 -23.22 -58.12
CA ILE A 540 -6.20 -24.27 -57.48
C ILE A 540 -4.94 -24.54 -58.30
N ALA A 541 -3.83 -24.74 -57.58
CA ALA A 541 -2.46 -25.06 -58.02
C ALA A 541 -1.67 -23.89 -58.66
N ALA A 542 -0.35 -23.77 -58.45
CA ALA A 542 0.59 -24.72 -57.87
C ALA A 542 1.69 -24.09 -56.97
N ASN A 543 2.26 -24.93 -56.09
CA ASN A 543 3.58 -24.86 -55.44
C ASN A 543 3.91 -23.75 -54.41
N HIS A 544 3.57 -24.06 -53.16
CA HIS A 544 4.43 -24.06 -51.96
C HIS A 544 5.71 -23.18 -51.92
N ASN A 545 5.76 -22.25 -50.94
CA ASN A 545 6.65 -22.41 -49.77
C ASN A 545 6.44 -21.29 -48.73
N SER A 546 5.96 -21.65 -47.53
CA SER A 546 6.19 -20.91 -46.27
C SER A 546 5.86 -21.82 -45.08
N GLY A 547 6.63 -21.72 -43.99
CA GLY A 547 6.44 -22.54 -42.79
C GLY A 547 5.39 -21.97 -41.84
N VAL A 548 4.60 -22.84 -41.22
CA VAL A 548 3.69 -22.49 -40.12
C VAL A 548 4.51 -22.24 -38.84
N ILE A 549 4.11 -21.22 -38.07
CA ILE A 549 4.60 -21.00 -36.70
C ILE A 549 3.40 -21.18 -35.77
N ASP A 550 3.23 -22.38 -35.24
CA ASP A 550 2.31 -22.62 -34.13
C ASP A 550 2.89 -21.99 -32.86
N ILE A 551 2.03 -21.28 -32.11
CA ILE A 551 2.35 -20.74 -30.79
C ILE A 551 1.40 -21.41 -29.80
N GLU A 552 1.88 -22.49 -29.19
CA GLU A 552 1.11 -23.32 -28.25
C GLU A 552 0.86 -22.56 -26.93
N GLU A 553 -0.39 -22.50 -26.47
CA GLU A 553 -0.75 -21.85 -25.21
C GLU A 553 -0.41 -22.73 -24.00
N CYS A 554 0.77 -22.54 -23.39
CA CYS A 554 1.02 -23.05 -22.05
C CYS A 554 0.19 -22.30 -20.99
N LEU A 555 -1.00 -22.83 -20.70
CA LEU A 555 -1.55 -22.84 -19.34
C LEU A 555 -0.56 -23.59 -18.43
N PRO A 556 -0.41 -23.14 -17.16
CA PRO A 556 -1.30 -23.72 -16.15
C PRO A 556 -1.89 -22.70 -15.17
N GLU A 557 -3.21 -22.79 -14.95
CA GLU A 557 -3.79 -22.42 -13.66
C GLU A 557 -3.46 -23.53 -12.62
N ASN A 558 -3.53 -23.20 -11.32
CA ASN A 558 -3.59 -24.14 -10.17
C ASN A 558 -2.32 -24.83 -9.62
N VAL A 559 -1.08 -24.39 -9.92
CA VAL A 559 0.13 -24.90 -9.18
C VAL A 559 0.97 -23.81 -8.49
N ALA A 560 1.12 -22.62 -9.07
CA ALA A 560 2.12 -21.62 -8.64
C ALA A 560 1.68 -20.64 -7.52
N PHE A 561 0.62 -20.93 -6.75
CA PHE A 561 -0.01 -19.93 -5.85
C PHE A 561 0.17 -20.12 -4.34
N GLN A 562 0.94 -21.13 -3.89
CA GLN A 562 1.14 -21.39 -2.46
C GLN A 562 2.39 -20.70 -1.85
N GLU A 563 3.46 -20.50 -2.63
CA GLU A 563 4.77 -20.07 -2.11
C GLU A 563 4.79 -18.65 -1.51
N VAL A 564 3.87 -17.76 -1.91
CA VAL A 564 3.81 -16.37 -1.43
C VAL A 564 3.12 -16.26 -0.04
N ILE A 565 2.76 -17.40 0.57
CA ILE A 565 2.07 -17.47 1.87
C ILE A 565 2.91 -18.15 2.97
N GLN A 566 3.94 -18.95 2.65
CA GLN A 566 4.60 -19.85 3.62
C GLN A 566 5.96 -19.41 4.19
N LEU A 567 6.40 -18.16 3.97
CA LEU A 567 7.75 -17.70 4.34
C LEU A 567 7.95 -17.20 5.80
N ASP A 568 7.06 -17.53 6.73
CA ASP A 568 7.23 -17.22 8.17
C ASP A 568 7.00 -18.43 9.14
N ASP A 569 6.43 -19.55 8.70
CA ASP A 569 5.93 -20.64 9.59
C ASP A 569 6.94 -21.79 9.89
N SER A 570 8.17 -21.75 9.38
CA SER A 570 9.12 -22.87 9.55
C SER A 570 9.90 -22.83 10.89
N ARG A 571 9.25 -23.13 12.01
CA ARG A 571 9.95 -23.63 13.21
C ARG A 571 9.09 -24.49 14.16
N ASN A 572 9.36 -25.81 14.14
CA ASN A 572 8.75 -26.88 14.96
C ASN A 572 7.25 -27.14 14.65
N GLY A 573 6.74 -28.37 14.65
CA GLY A 573 7.41 -29.68 14.73
C GLY A 573 6.40 -30.80 15.05
N ASN A 574 6.36 -31.85 14.22
CA ASN A 574 5.65 -33.14 14.35
C ASN A 574 4.42 -33.25 15.29
N GLU A 575 3.26 -33.59 14.73
CA GLU A 575 2.43 -34.69 15.25
C GLU A 575 1.59 -35.35 14.14
N GLN A 576 1.01 -36.53 14.40
CA GLN A 576 0.59 -37.47 13.36
C GLN A 576 -0.92 -37.46 13.03
N SER A 577 -1.23 -37.81 11.78
CA SER A 577 -2.59 -37.95 11.25
C SER A 577 -3.31 -39.21 11.74
N ILE A 578 -4.61 -39.09 12.06
CA ILE A 578 -5.57 -40.19 11.93
C ILE A 578 -6.77 -39.67 11.12
N ASP A 579 -7.21 -40.47 10.16
CA ASP A 579 -8.30 -40.19 9.22
C ASP A 579 -9.58 -40.92 9.65
N VAL A 580 -10.74 -40.24 9.50
CA VAL A 580 -12.08 -40.82 9.70
C VAL A 580 -13.05 -40.20 8.71
N GLU A 581 -13.13 -40.78 7.51
CA GLU A 581 -14.20 -40.53 6.56
C GLU A 581 -15.55 -41.06 7.11
N GLN A 582 -16.59 -40.22 7.15
CA GLN A 582 -17.97 -40.72 7.24
C GLN A 582 -18.93 -39.89 6.39
N ARG A 583 -19.87 -40.59 5.73
CA ARG A 583 -20.52 -40.12 4.50
C ARG A 583 -22.04 -40.36 4.53
N CYS A 584 -22.78 -39.42 3.92
CA CYS A 584 -24.17 -39.55 3.45
C CYS A 584 -25.31 -39.59 4.51
N GLY A 585 -26.43 -38.94 4.18
CA GLY A 585 -27.67 -38.95 4.98
C GLY A 585 -28.64 -37.82 4.60
N VAL A 586 -29.40 -37.98 3.51
CA VAL A 586 -30.45 -37.02 3.10
C VAL A 586 -31.79 -37.39 3.75
N MET A 587 -32.48 -36.42 4.37
CA MET A 587 -33.94 -36.49 4.62
C MET A 587 -34.53 -35.10 4.89
N GLU A 588 -35.49 -34.67 4.06
CA GLU A 588 -36.60 -33.81 4.52
C GLU A 588 -37.67 -34.71 5.18
N PRO A 589 -38.60 -34.16 6.00
CA PRO A 589 -39.85 -33.66 5.41
C PRO A 589 -40.55 -32.48 6.12
N ILE A 590 -41.28 -31.68 5.33
CA ILE A 590 -42.66 -31.18 5.53
C ILE A 590 -43.10 -30.84 6.99
N GLY A 591 -43.38 -29.56 7.26
CA GLY A 591 -43.90 -29.08 8.54
C GLY A 591 -45.41 -28.82 8.62
N ALA A 592 -45.89 -28.47 9.82
CA ALA A 592 -47.21 -27.88 10.09
C ALA A 592 -47.17 -27.05 11.39
N SER A 593 -47.92 -25.94 11.48
CA SER A 593 -47.92 -25.06 12.65
C SER A 593 -49.00 -25.40 13.69
N ARG A 594 -48.71 -25.25 14.99
CA ARG A 594 -49.74 -25.01 16.02
C ARG A 594 -49.18 -24.27 17.24
N ASN A 595 -49.92 -23.27 17.71
CA ASN A 595 -49.52 -22.34 18.79
C ASN A 595 -49.67 -22.96 20.20
N LEU A 596 -48.85 -22.51 21.17
CA LEU A 596 -49.35 -21.75 22.34
C LEU A 596 -48.28 -21.06 23.22
N ARG A 597 -48.53 -19.80 23.57
CA ARG A 597 -48.16 -19.04 24.80
C ARG A 597 -46.71 -19.01 25.31
N GLU A 598 -46.08 -17.85 25.08
CA GLU A 598 -45.65 -16.89 26.11
C GLU A 598 -45.24 -17.40 27.52
N THR A 599 -44.00 -17.09 27.90
CA THR A 599 -43.72 -16.49 29.22
C THR A 599 -42.51 -15.57 29.12
N SER A 600 -42.74 -14.33 28.65
CA SER A 600 -41.71 -13.28 28.67
C SER A 600 -41.54 -12.71 30.08
N ARG A 601 -40.30 -12.40 30.47
CA ARG A 601 -39.98 -11.54 31.62
C ARG A 601 -38.61 -10.88 31.39
N ASP A 602 -38.58 -9.55 31.44
CA ASP A 602 -37.42 -8.75 31.03
C ASP A 602 -36.15 -9.00 31.86
N ALA A 603 -35.00 -8.91 31.18
CA ALA A 603 -33.77 -8.34 31.73
C ALA A 603 -33.19 -7.40 30.66
N ARG A 604 -33.27 -6.08 30.87
CA ARG A 604 -32.79 -5.07 29.91
C ARG A 604 -31.37 -4.64 30.28
N ILE A 605 -30.48 -4.59 29.29
CA ILE A 605 -29.22 -3.85 29.39
C ILE A 605 -29.46 -2.45 28.82
N VAL A 606 -28.78 -1.46 29.41
CA VAL A 606 -29.06 -0.03 29.21
C VAL A 606 -28.09 0.58 28.20
N GLU A 607 -28.63 1.15 27.12
CA GLU A 607 -27.92 2.09 26.25
C GLU A 607 -27.80 3.44 26.96
N THR A 608 -26.63 4.09 26.89
CA THR A 608 -26.39 5.41 27.49
C THR A 608 -25.99 6.43 26.43
N SER A 609 -26.97 7.17 25.93
CA SER A 609 -26.74 8.32 25.05
C SER A 609 -26.12 9.49 25.83
N GLY A 610 -25.10 10.13 25.27
CA GLY A 610 -24.62 11.45 25.68
C GLY A 610 -25.03 12.49 24.64
N SER A 611 -25.68 13.57 25.07
CA SER A 611 -26.14 14.67 24.18
C SER A 611 -25.40 15.97 24.48
N ASP A 612 -25.30 16.82 23.45
CA ASP A 612 -24.74 18.17 23.52
C ASP A 612 -25.51 19.11 24.47
N SER A 613 -24.92 20.28 24.74
CA SER A 613 -25.58 21.35 25.50
C SER A 613 -25.18 22.73 25.00
N SER A 614 -26.11 23.38 24.28
CA SER A 614 -26.07 24.81 23.93
C SER A 614 -26.97 25.62 24.86
N PRO A 615 -26.63 26.89 25.19
CA PRO A 615 -27.30 27.65 26.26
C PRO A 615 -28.68 28.22 25.88
N THR A 616 -29.51 28.44 26.91
CA THR A 616 -30.95 28.79 26.79
C THR A 616 -31.25 30.30 26.73
N ARG A 617 -32.33 30.73 26.05
CA ARG A 617 -33.19 31.85 26.54
C ARG A 617 -34.61 31.97 25.89
N ARG A 618 -35.65 31.82 26.74
CA ARG A 618 -37.04 32.41 26.68
C ARG A 618 -38.08 31.98 25.60
N LYS A 619 -39.24 31.53 26.12
CA LYS A 619 -40.66 31.89 25.83
C LYS A 619 -40.95 33.02 24.81
N ASN A 620 -42.09 33.05 24.09
CA ASN A 620 -43.43 32.44 24.37
C ASN A 620 -44.31 32.26 23.09
N ASP A 621 -45.42 31.52 23.25
CA ASP A 621 -46.67 31.52 22.45
C ASP A 621 -46.72 30.96 21.01
N ARG A 622 -47.96 30.83 20.49
CA ARG A 622 -48.42 30.02 19.34
C ARG A 622 -48.88 30.90 18.16
N MET A 623 -48.75 30.41 16.91
CA MET A 623 -49.89 30.14 16.00
C MET A 623 -49.44 29.53 14.65
N ASP A 624 -50.40 28.97 13.91
CA ASP A 624 -50.24 28.29 12.62
C ASP A 624 -50.39 29.22 11.38
N ILE A 625 -50.23 28.63 10.18
CA ILE A 625 -50.68 29.08 8.85
C ILE A 625 -49.77 30.06 8.09
N ASP A 626 -48.80 29.48 7.37
CA ASP A 626 -48.79 29.29 5.90
C ASP A 626 -48.91 30.48 4.88
N HIS A 627 -48.32 30.23 3.70
CA HIS A 627 -48.55 30.82 2.36
C HIS A 627 -47.87 32.15 1.87
N VAL A 628 -46.98 31.97 0.87
CA VAL A 628 -47.01 32.57 -0.49
C VAL A 628 -46.62 34.07 -0.71
N ARG A 629 -45.36 34.25 -1.13
CA ARG A 629 -44.91 34.95 -2.37
C ARG A 629 -45.06 36.48 -2.56
N GLY A 630 -43.96 37.21 -2.28
CA GLY A 630 -43.14 37.79 -3.36
C GLY A 630 -43.06 39.33 -3.57
N SER A 631 -42.06 39.71 -4.40
CA SER A 631 -41.81 41.04 -5.03
C SER A 631 -41.23 42.17 -4.16
N GLY A 632 -40.12 42.78 -4.64
CA GLY A 632 -39.61 44.08 -4.16
C GLY A 632 -38.08 44.24 -4.24
N PHE A 633 -37.58 44.95 -5.27
CA PHE A 633 -36.28 45.65 -5.25
C PHE A 633 -36.46 46.96 -4.40
N GLU A 634 -35.45 47.74 -4.00
CA GLU A 634 -34.21 48.16 -4.71
C GLU A 634 -33.23 48.85 -3.71
N GLU A 635 -31.91 48.73 -3.90
CA GLU A 635 -30.82 49.71 -3.61
C GLU A 635 -30.63 50.35 -2.18
N THR A 636 -29.42 50.65 -1.64
CA THR A 636 -28.00 50.50 -2.07
C THR A 636 -27.01 50.68 -0.89
N GLN A 637 -25.94 49.85 -0.81
CA GLN A 637 -24.64 49.98 -0.06
C GLN A 637 -24.70 50.17 1.50
N GLU A 638 -23.66 49.84 2.31
CA GLU A 638 -22.27 49.39 2.04
C GLU A 638 -21.71 48.45 3.14
N ASP A 639 -20.71 47.62 2.79
CA ASP A 639 -19.75 46.87 3.63
C ASP A 639 -20.20 46.16 4.95
N GLU A 640 -20.48 44.85 4.85
CA GLU A 640 -19.98 43.86 5.82
C GLU A 640 -19.44 42.60 5.09
N LYS A 641 -18.39 41.98 5.63
CA LYS A 641 -17.53 41.01 4.93
C LYS A 641 -17.85 39.57 5.33
N VAL A 642 -18.64 38.87 4.51
CA VAL A 642 -19.07 37.48 4.75
C VAL A 642 -18.15 36.46 4.06
N ASP A 643 -17.83 35.36 4.75
CA ASP A 643 -17.02 34.25 4.20
C ASP A 643 -17.75 33.48 3.09
N ALA A 644 -17.03 33.17 2.01
CA ALA A 644 -17.54 32.44 0.86
C ALA A 644 -17.05 30.99 0.81
N MET A 645 -17.99 30.07 1.06
CA MET A 645 -18.09 28.65 0.63
C MET A 645 -16.84 27.88 0.14
N HIS A 646 -16.66 26.69 0.74
CA HIS A 646 -16.17 25.43 0.16
C HIS A 646 -15.38 25.48 -1.17
N SER A 647 -14.10 25.06 -1.13
CA SER A 647 -13.24 24.90 -2.31
C SER A 647 -12.70 23.46 -2.48
N ASP A 648 -13.61 22.50 -2.65
CA ASP A 648 -13.29 21.13 -3.06
C ASP A 648 -12.98 21.04 -4.56
N GLU A 649 -11.82 21.55 -4.97
CA GLU A 649 -11.37 21.51 -6.37
C GLU A 649 -9.85 21.24 -6.52
N LYS A 650 -9.28 20.35 -5.68
CA LYS A 650 -7.85 19.98 -5.75
C LYS A 650 -7.56 18.49 -5.57
N GLN A 651 -7.95 17.68 -6.56
CA GLN A 651 -7.34 16.35 -6.77
C GLN A 651 -7.37 15.94 -8.25
N GLN A 652 -6.44 16.48 -9.05
CA GLN A 652 -6.09 15.95 -10.37
C GLN A 652 -4.61 16.22 -10.71
N ARG A 653 -4.03 15.34 -11.54
CA ARG A 653 -2.68 15.39 -12.15
C ARG A 653 -1.58 14.90 -11.18
N LYS A 654 -0.70 13.98 -11.60
CA LYS A 654 0.43 14.31 -12.50
C LYS A 654 0.65 13.41 -13.73
N ARG A 655 -0.35 13.22 -14.60
CA ARG A 655 -0.05 13.40 -16.04
C ARG A 655 0.38 14.86 -16.24
N LYS A 656 1.32 15.15 -17.16
CA LYS A 656 1.88 16.51 -17.40
C LYS A 656 0.88 17.49 -18.03
N ARG A 657 -0.13 17.88 -17.23
CA ARG A 657 -1.06 18.98 -17.46
C ARG A 657 -0.35 20.26 -17.91
N THR A 658 -0.31 20.58 -19.20
CA THR A 658 0.02 21.94 -19.64
C THR A 658 -0.97 22.93 -18.99
N VAL A 659 -0.47 24.12 -18.66
CA VAL A 659 -1.26 25.18 -17.97
C VAL A 659 -2.22 25.89 -18.95
N MET A 660 -1.99 25.71 -20.25
CA MET A 660 -2.68 26.33 -21.38
C MET A 660 -2.87 25.26 -22.47
N ASN A 661 -3.94 25.37 -23.24
CA ASN A 661 -4.18 24.51 -24.41
C ASN A 661 -3.24 24.88 -25.58
N ASP A 662 -3.15 24.02 -26.61
CA ASP A 662 -2.17 24.21 -27.69
C ASP A 662 -2.42 25.51 -28.51
N LYS A 663 -3.66 26.00 -28.57
CA LYS A 663 -4.00 27.27 -29.20
C LYS A 663 -3.51 28.47 -28.38
N GLN A 664 -3.72 28.44 -27.06
CA GLN A 664 -3.17 29.43 -26.11
C GLN A 664 -1.63 29.40 -26.14
N ILE A 665 -1.01 28.21 -26.19
CA ILE A 665 0.44 28.05 -26.33
C ILE A 665 0.92 28.65 -27.66
N GLY A 666 0.28 28.34 -28.79
CA GLY A 666 0.64 28.92 -30.10
C GLY A 666 0.56 30.45 -30.14
N LEU A 667 -0.44 31.04 -29.47
CA LEU A 667 -0.61 32.49 -29.37
C LEU A 667 0.48 33.17 -28.51
N ILE A 668 0.88 32.59 -27.37
CA ILE A 668 1.94 33.18 -26.54
C ILE A 668 3.33 32.91 -27.12
N GLU A 669 3.58 31.77 -27.77
CA GLU A 669 4.86 31.48 -28.43
C GLU A 669 5.13 32.41 -29.62
N SER A 670 4.10 32.83 -30.37
CA SER A 670 4.28 33.86 -31.41
C SER A 670 4.53 35.25 -30.81
N ALA A 671 3.79 35.64 -29.77
CA ALA A 671 3.98 36.92 -29.08
C ALA A 671 5.38 37.10 -28.44
N LEU A 672 6.01 36.00 -28.02
CA LEU A 672 7.37 35.99 -27.47
C LEU A 672 8.48 36.18 -28.51
N VAL A 673 8.16 36.15 -29.80
CA VAL A 673 9.09 36.58 -30.87
C VAL A 673 9.29 38.10 -30.81
N ASP A 674 8.22 38.85 -30.55
CA ASP A 674 8.23 40.32 -30.53
C ASP A 674 8.55 40.90 -29.14
N GLU A 675 8.03 40.32 -28.04
CA GLU A 675 8.35 40.74 -26.67
C GLU A 675 9.01 39.60 -25.84
N PRO A 676 10.28 39.23 -26.12
CA PRO A 676 10.94 38.06 -25.51
C PRO A 676 11.14 38.15 -23.98
N ASP A 677 11.11 39.36 -23.40
CA ASP A 677 11.25 39.58 -21.96
C ASP A 677 9.90 39.92 -21.26
N MET A 678 8.75 39.67 -21.90
CA MET A 678 7.38 39.90 -21.39
C MET A 678 7.16 39.49 -19.92
N HIS A 679 7.82 38.43 -19.42
CA HIS A 679 7.81 38.00 -18.01
C HIS A 679 8.17 39.09 -16.98
N ARG A 680 8.78 40.21 -17.40
CA ARG A 680 9.12 41.39 -16.59
C ARG A 680 8.10 42.52 -16.69
N ASN A 681 7.33 42.58 -17.77
CA ASN A 681 6.36 43.63 -18.05
C ASN A 681 4.99 43.27 -17.44
N SER A 682 4.66 43.88 -16.29
CA SER A 682 3.38 43.63 -15.59
C SER A 682 2.14 44.03 -16.39
N THR A 683 2.27 44.96 -17.34
CA THR A 683 1.17 45.43 -18.18
C THR A 683 0.91 44.45 -19.32
N SER A 684 1.95 44.05 -20.07
CA SER A 684 1.83 42.99 -21.08
C SER A 684 1.35 41.66 -20.47
N LEU A 685 1.85 41.30 -19.28
CA LEU A 685 1.39 40.11 -18.56
C LEU A 685 -0.11 40.13 -18.23
N ARG A 686 -0.72 41.32 -18.04
CA ARG A 686 -2.17 41.44 -17.81
C ARG A 686 -2.95 41.32 -19.12
N LEU A 687 -2.56 42.05 -20.15
CA LEU A 687 -3.21 42.02 -21.46
C LEU A 687 -3.15 40.61 -22.09
N TRP A 688 -2.01 39.92 -22.00
CA TRP A 688 -1.88 38.54 -22.47
C TRP A 688 -2.60 37.52 -21.57
N ALA A 689 -2.70 37.73 -20.26
CA ALA A 689 -3.54 36.88 -19.39
C ALA A 689 -5.02 36.95 -19.80
N GLU A 690 -5.52 38.15 -20.07
CA GLU A 690 -6.90 38.39 -20.51
C GLU A 690 -7.16 37.80 -21.92
N GLU A 691 -6.32 38.10 -22.91
CA GLU A 691 -6.48 37.57 -24.28
C GLU A 691 -6.29 36.04 -24.36
N LEU A 692 -5.37 35.45 -23.60
CA LEU A 692 -5.22 33.98 -23.57
C LEU A 692 -6.44 33.31 -22.90
N SER A 693 -7.01 33.93 -21.87
CA SER A 693 -8.23 33.43 -21.22
C SER A 693 -9.44 33.45 -22.18
N ARG A 694 -9.44 34.32 -23.20
CA ARG A 694 -10.45 34.34 -24.28
C ARG A 694 -10.40 33.11 -25.22
N HIS A 695 -9.35 32.28 -25.15
CA HIS A 695 -9.16 31.10 -26.01
C HIS A 695 -9.02 29.77 -25.26
N GLY A 696 -9.38 29.70 -23.97
CA GLY A 696 -9.31 28.44 -23.21
C GLY A 696 -9.61 28.62 -21.72
N ALA A 697 -9.00 27.78 -20.88
CA ALA A 697 -9.10 27.91 -19.43
C ALA A 697 -8.40 29.19 -18.93
N GLU A 698 -8.86 29.74 -17.80
CA GLU A 698 -8.38 31.03 -17.28
C GLU A 698 -6.88 31.02 -16.97
N VAL A 699 -6.16 31.93 -17.62
CA VAL A 699 -4.71 32.11 -17.50
C VAL A 699 -4.43 33.36 -16.67
N THR A 700 -4.51 33.25 -15.35
CA THR A 700 -4.14 34.37 -14.46
C THR A 700 -2.71 34.86 -14.73
N THR A 701 -2.45 36.14 -14.45
CA THR A 701 -1.12 36.78 -14.65
C THR A 701 0.02 36.02 -13.96
N SER A 702 -0.25 35.40 -12.80
CA SER A 702 0.70 34.56 -12.07
C SER A 702 0.92 33.19 -12.74
N ARG A 703 -0.14 32.56 -13.28
CA ARG A 703 -0.02 31.34 -14.12
C ARG A 703 0.82 31.61 -15.37
N LEU A 704 0.54 32.70 -16.09
CA LEU A 704 1.29 33.11 -17.29
C LEU A 704 2.77 33.35 -16.97
N LYS A 705 3.06 34.17 -15.95
CA LYS A 705 4.45 34.47 -15.53
C LYS A 705 5.22 33.21 -15.11
N ASN A 706 4.59 32.29 -14.40
CA ASN A 706 5.20 31.02 -14.02
C ASN A 706 5.44 30.09 -15.23
N TRP A 707 4.54 30.09 -16.21
CA TRP A 707 4.73 29.34 -17.45
C TRP A 707 5.91 29.90 -18.27
N LEU A 708 5.99 31.23 -18.44
CA LEU A 708 7.10 31.92 -19.13
C LEU A 708 8.46 31.62 -18.48
N ASN A 709 8.55 31.68 -17.16
CA ASN A 709 9.77 31.33 -16.41
C ASN A 709 10.17 29.86 -16.65
N ASN A 710 9.22 28.93 -16.64
CA ASN A 710 9.47 27.52 -16.95
C ASN A 710 9.88 27.28 -18.41
N ARG A 711 9.28 28.02 -19.37
CA ARG A 711 9.66 27.99 -20.79
C ARG A 711 11.11 28.45 -21.00
N LYS A 712 11.52 29.55 -20.36
CA LYS A 712 12.90 30.06 -20.34
C LYS A 712 13.88 29.04 -19.71
N ALA A 713 13.49 28.41 -18.61
CA ALA A 713 14.27 27.35 -17.95
C ALA A 713 14.29 26.00 -18.70
N ARG A 714 13.38 25.75 -19.65
CA ARG A 714 13.47 24.63 -20.60
C ARG A 714 14.44 24.94 -21.74
N LEU A 715 14.34 26.14 -22.34
CA LEU A 715 15.26 26.60 -23.39
C LEU A 715 16.72 26.57 -22.91
N ALA A 716 17.00 27.08 -21.71
CA ALA A 716 18.34 27.09 -21.13
C ALA A 716 18.93 25.68 -20.90
N ARG A 717 18.10 24.64 -20.73
CA ARG A 717 18.55 23.24 -20.62
C ARG A 717 18.85 22.64 -22.00
N VAL A 718 17.92 22.76 -22.96
CA VAL A 718 18.15 22.30 -24.34
C VAL A 718 19.39 22.95 -24.95
N ALA A 719 19.61 24.25 -24.71
CA ALA A 719 20.81 24.97 -25.16
C ALA A 719 22.11 24.59 -24.43
N LYS A 720 22.02 23.80 -23.34
CA LYS A 720 23.16 23.19 -22.64
C LYS A 720 23.38 21.75 -23.14
N ASP A 721 22.33 20.97 -23.29
CA ASP A 721 22.40 19.57 -23.77
C ASP A 721 22.94 19.50 -25.22
N VAL A 722 22.57 20.48 -26.06
CA VAL A 722 23.13 20.66 -27.43
C VAL A 722 24.65 20.93 -27.41
N ARG A 723 25.22 21.45 -26.31
CA ARG A 723 26.69 21.59 -26.17
C ARG A 723 27.36 20.29 -25.74
N VAL A 724 26.65 19.42 -25.00
CA VAL A 724 27.19 18.13 -24.53
C VAL A 724 27.29 17.15 -25.71
N SER A 725 26.34 17.16 -26.65
CA SER A 725 26.40 16.35 -27.88
C SER A 725 27.40 16.83 -28.95
N HIS A 726 28.40 17.64 -28.61
CA HIS A 726 29.44 18.13 -29.54
C HIS A 726 30.89 17.98 -29.05
N GLU A 727 31.14 17.41 -27.86
CA GLU A 727 32.49 16.99 -27.44
C GLU A 727 32.63 15.48 -27.63
N GLY A 728 32.96 15.08 -28.87
CA GLY A 728 32.93 13.68 -29.30
C GLY A 728 33.90 13.28 -30.41
N ASP A 729 34.89 14.11 -30.75
CA ASP A 729 36.15 13.68 -31.38
C ASP A 729 37.14 14.86 -31.55
N ASN A 730 38.31 14.78 -30.90
CA ASN A 730 39.62 15.17 -31.44
C ASN A 730 40.75 14.89 -30.43
N LEU A 731 41.97 14.69 -30.95
CA LEU A 731 43.19 14.42 -30.17
C LEU A 731 43.93 15.71 -29.78
N ASP A 732 44.83 15.58 -28.80
CA ASP A 732 45.93 16.49 -28.45
C ASP A 732 45.62 18.00 -28.27
N ARG A 733 45.53 18.44 -27.00
CA ARG A 733 46.64 19.25 -26.39
C ARG A 733 46.49 19.57 -24.90
N GLN A 734 47.63 19.93 -24.32
CA GLN A 734 47.80 20.40 -22.94
C GLN A 734 47.25 21.82 -22.71
N GLY A 735 46.82 22.09 -21.48
CA GLY A 735 46.80 23.43 -20.88
C GLY A 735 45.48 24.20 -21.00
N GLY A 736 44.96 24.82 -19.94
CA GLY A 736 45.43 24.80 -18.56
C GLY A 736 44.54 25.62 -17.63
N SER A 737 44.47 25.27 -16.34
CA SER A 737 43.69 26.02 -15.35
C SER A 737 44.40 27.34 -15.00
N GLY A 738 43.86 28.47 -15.45
CA GLY A 738 44.37 29.80 -15.14
C GLY A 738 43.75 30.35 -13.85
N GLN A 739 44.41 30.14 -12.71
CA GLN A 739 44.07 30.81 -11.45
C GLN A 739 45.15 31.84 -11.09
N PHE A 740 44.82 33.12 -11.24
CA PHE A 740 45.58 34.20 -10.61
C PHE A 740 45.20 34.28 -9.14
N ASP A 741 46.14 34.00 -8.24
CA ASP A 741 46.80 35.07 -7.50
C ASP A 741 48.09 34.58 -6.80
N SER A 742 48.87 35.52 -6.26
CA SER A 742 50.25 35.33 -5.79
C SER A 742 50.62 36.42 -4.77
N PRO A 743 51.79 36.35 -4.09
CA PRO A 743 52.64 35.20 -3.75
C PRO A 743 53.04 35.19 -2.25
N GLN A 744 53.83 34.20 -1.78
CA GLN A 744 55.04 34.51 -0.97
C GLN A 744 56.05 33.36 -0.76
N SER A 745 57.31 33.65 -1.08
CA SER A 745 58.58 33.05 -0.58
C SER A 745 58.99 31.60 -0.95
N PRO A 746 60.30 31.27 -0.99
CA PRO A 746 60.83 30.10 -1.71
C PRO A 746 61.87 29.22 -0.95
N MET A 747 62.61 28.39 -1.69
CA MET A 747 63.84 27.64 -1.35
C MET A 747 63.68 26.25 -0.66
N ASP A 748 64.49 25.21 -0.92
CA ASP A 748 65.47 25.02 -2.03
C ASP A 748 65.85 23.54 -2.30
N ILE A 749 65.66 23.11 -3.55
CA ILE A 749 66.47 22.16 -4.38
C ILE A 749 66.85 20.74 -3.78
N PRO A 750 67.72 19.87 -4.37
CA PRO A 750 67.26 18.50 -4.73
C PRO A 750 68.17 17.34 -4.24
N PHE A 751 68.01 16.13 -4.78
CA PHE A 751 69.00 15.58 -5.75
C PHE A 751 68.51 14.32 -6.52
N THR A 752 69.19 14.06 -7.65
CA THR A 752 69.10 12.95 -8.63
C THR A 752 69.02 11.53 -8.05
N GLY A 753 68.52 10.49 -8.74
CA GLY A 753 68.03 10.36 -10.13
C GLY A 753 68.67 9.17 -10.89
N ARG A 754 68.06 8.69 -12.01
CA ARG A 754 68.60 7.71 -13.00
C ARG A 754 68.79 6.25 -12.48
N GLY A 755 68.39 5.16 -13.14
CA GLY A 755 67.55 4.96 -14.33
C GLY A 755 67.94 3.72 -15.17
N SER A 756 66.95 3.05 -15.79
CA SER A 756 67.05 2.19 -16.99
C SER A 756 67.42 0.67 -16.88
N ASN A 757 66.51 -0.16 -17.42
CA ASN A 757 66.71 -1.31 -18.35
C ASN A 757 67.06 -2.77 -17.91
N ARG A 758 66.09 -3.67 -18.24
CA ARG A 758 66.16 -4.87 -19.15
C ARG A 758 66.58 -6.30 -18.69
N ASN A 759 65.67 -7.23 -19.06
CA ASN A 759 65.86 -8.49 -19.83
C ASN A 759 66.01 -9.91 -19.18
N GLU A 760 65.40 -10.88 -19.91
CA GLU A 760 65.81 -12.29 -20.19
C GLU A 760 65.58 -13.48 -19.22
N VAL A 761 64.36 -14.05 -19.30
CA VAL A 761 64.02 -15.42 -19.79
C VAL A 761 65.05 -16.58 -19.68
N LYS A 762 64.62 -17.73 -19.09
CA LYS A 762 64.91 -19.10 -19.61
C LYS A 762 64.10 -20.25 -18.95
N ASP A 763 63.87 -21.33 -19.73
CA ASP A 763 63.31 -22.64 -19.32
C ASP A 763 64.36 -23.60 -18.71
N THR A 764 63.97 -24.65 -17.96
CA THR A 764 63.94 -26.09 -18.42
C THR A 764 63.59 -27.17 -17.36
N THR A 765 62.51 -27.94 -17.62
CA THR A 765 62.32 -29.42 -17.49
C THR A 765 62.80 -30.30 -16.29
N SER A 766 61.79 -30.88 -15.58
CA SER A 766 61.50 -32.35 -15.46
C SER A 766 62.17 -33.32 -14.43
N ARG A 767 61.46 -34.45 -14.19
CA ARG A 767 61.82 -35.76 -13.54
C ARG A 767 61.84 -35.79 -11.99
N ASP A 768 61.49 -36.84 -11.24
CA ASP A 768 60.97 -38.25 -11.40
C ASP A 768 60.48 -38.73 -9.98
N SER A 769 59.80 -39.85 -9.65
CA SER A 769 59.03 -40.96 -10.28
C SER A 769 58.36 -41.82 -9.13
N VAL A 770 57.93 -43.09 -9.34
CA VAL A 770 57.43 -44.11 -8.36
C VAL A 770 55.97 -43.93 -7.89
N ASP A 771 54.95 -44.76 -8.19
CA ASP A 771 54.70 -46.25 -8.22
C ASP A 771 54.27 -46.82 -6.85
N GLU A 772 53.47 -47.90 -6.63
CA GLU A 772 52.78 -49.00 -7.39
C GLU A 772 51.32 -49.15 -6.80
N ASP A 773 50.31 -49.93 -7.25
CA ASP A 773 49.89 -50.66 -8.48
C ASP A 773 48.41 -51.17 -8.24
N SER A 774 47.79 -51.90 -9.20
CA SER A 774 46.64 -52.85 -9.07
C SER A 774 45.22 -52.25 -8.96
N GLY A 775 44.21 -52.62 -9.79
CA GLY A 775 44.10 -53.64 -10.85
C GLY A 775 42.72 -54.36 -10.74
N ALA A 776 41.98 -54.77 -11.78
CA ALA A 776 42.20 -54.83 -13.23
C ALA A 776 40.81 -54.75 -13.95
N SER A 777 40.63 -54.03 -15.07
CA SER A 777 40.76 -54.46 -16.49
C SER A 777 39.45 -54.63 -17.27
N LEU A 778 39.36 -53.87 -18.37
CA LEU A 778 38.60 -54.02 -19.63
C LEU A 778 37.32 -54.90 -19.69
N SER A 779 36.24 -54.29 -20.18
CA SER A 779 35.63 -54.77 -21.43
C SER A 779 34.93 -53.66 -22.22
N THR A 780 35.27 -53.52 -23.50
CA THR A 780 34.43 -52.85 -24.52
C THR A 780 34.62 -53.62 -25.82
N PRO A 781 33.52 -53.99 -26.50
CA PRO A 781 33.49 -53.67 -27.93
C PRO A 781 32.11 -53.20 -28.44
N MET A 782 32.17 -52.33 -29.44
CA MET A 782 31.23 -52.19 -30.58
C MET A 782 29.75 -52.56 -30.40
N GLY A 783 28.87 -51.56 -30.61
CA GLY A 783 27.44 -51.80 -30.83
C GLY A 783 26.67 -50.51 -31.08
N GLY A 784 26.64 -50.02 -32.32
CA GLY A 784 25.84 -48.85 -32.68
C GLY A 784 24.34 -49.15 -32.65
N ILE A 785 23.65 -48.69 -31.62
CA ILE A 785 22.18 -48.73 -31.50
C ILE A 785 21.71 -47.35 -31.06
N LEU A 786 20.80 -46.73 -31.82
CA LEU A 786 20.12 -45.52 -31.36
C LEU A 786 19.31 -45.85 -30.11
N ARG A 787 19.66 -45.24 -28.96
CA ARG A 787 18.81 -45.32 -27.77
C ARG A 787 17.63 -44.35 -27.93
N PRO A 788 16.38 -44.76 -27.59
CA PRO A 788 15.23 -43.87 -27.62
C PRO A 788 15.41 -42.65 -26.72
N GLY A 789 14.68 -41.57 -27.03
CA GLY A 789 14.85 -40.27 -26.37
C GLY A 789 14.71 -40.33 -24.85
N ILE A 790 15.76 -39.87 -24.16
CA ILE A 790 15.70 -39.59 -22.72
C ILE A 790 14.97 -38.26 -22.57
N HIS A 791 13.69 -38.32 -22.21
CA HIS A 791 12.92 -37.13 -21.83
C HIS A 791 13.30 -36.73 -20.40
N PHE A 792 14.02 -35.62 -20.28
CA PHE A 792 14.29 -34.97 -19.01
C PHE A 792 13.11 -34.06 -18.62
N GLU A 793 12.79 -34.01 -17.33
CA GLU A 793 11.71 -33.17 -16.79
C GLU A 793 12.25 -32.11 -15.83
N PRO A 794 11.60 -30.92 -15.75
CA PRO A 794 11.88 -29.93 -14.72
C PRO A 794 11.82 -30.53 -13.32
N GLY A 795 12.87 -30.31 -12.54
CA GLY A 795 13.00 -30.79 -11.17
C GLY A 795 13.84 -32.04 -10.98
N GLN A 796 14.25 -32.73 -12.05
CA GLN A 796 15.14 -33.89 -11.97
C GLN A 796 16.57 -33.50 -11.55
N PHE A 797 17.23 -34.35 -10.75
CA PHE A 797 18.62 -34.18 -10.32
C PHE A 797 19.56 -34.79 -11.35
N VAL A 798 20.65 -34.09 -11.67
CA VAL A 798 21.55 -34.46 -12.77
C VAL A 798 23.02 -34.09 -12.50
N MET A 799 23.91 -34.85 -13.13
CA MET A 799 25.34 -34.57 -13.23
C MET A 799 25.64 -33.90 -14.57
N LEU A 800 26.43 -32.83 -14.53
CA LEU A 800 26.88 -32.06 -15.69
C LEU A 800 28.27 -32.55 -16.12
N VAL A 801 28.43 -32.84 -17.40
CA VAL A 801 29.69 -33.36 -17.97
C VAL A 801 30.25 -32.38 -19.02
N GLY A 802 31.57 -32.19 -18.99
CA GLY A 802 32.30 -31.28 -19.86
C GLY A 802 32.63 -31.86 -21.24
N GLU A 803 33.47 -31.14 -22.00
CA GLU A 803 33.82 -31.53 -23.37
C GLU A 803 34.84 -32.66 -23.45
N LYS A 804 35.55 -32.94 -22.36
CA LYS A 804 36.55 -34.02 -22.23
C LYS A 804 36.01 -35.19 -21.39
N ALA A 805 34.70 -35.24 -21.21
CA ALA A 805 34.00 -36.16 -20.31
C ALA A 805 34.35 -36.01 -18.80
N GLU A 806 34.79 -34.82 -18.37
CA GLU A 806 35.01 -34.50 -16.96
C GLU A 806 33.70 -34.15 -16.22
N GLU A 807 33.58 -34.47 -14.93
CA GLU A 807 32.47 -33.98 -14.09
C GLU A 807 32.65 -32.47 -13.83
N ILE A 808 31.66 -31.67 -14.20
CA ILE A 808 31.63 -30.22 -13.99
C ILE A 808 30.92 -29.87 -12.68
N GLY A 809 29.92 -30.66 -12.29
CA GLY A 809 29.14 -30.47 -11.08
C GLY A 809 27.81 -31.21 -11.11
N LYS A 810 27.00 -31.00 -10.08
CA LYS A 810 25.67 -31.56 -9.91
C LYS A 810 24.63 -30.46 -9.74
N GLY A 811 23.48 -30.64 -10.37
CA GLY A 811 22.45 -29.62 -10.48
C GLY A 811 21.04 -30.22 -10.58
N LYS A 812 20.05 -29.33 -10.54
CA LYS A 812 18.64 -29.65 -10.73
C LYS A 812 18.17 -29.01 -12.03
N ILE A 813 17.54 -29.79 -12.92
CA ILE A 813 17.00 -29.25 -14.16
C ILE A 813 15.92 -28.22 -13.83
N PHE A 814 16.09 -27.00 -14.32
CA PHE A 814 15.11 -25.93 -14.17
C PHE A 814 14.13 -25.92 -15.35
N GLN A 815 14.61 -26.07 -16.59
CA GLN A 815 13.79 -25.96 -17.80
C GLN A 815 14.41 -26.75 -18.97
N VAL A 816 13.57 -27.46 -19.75
CA VAL A 816 14.00 -28.29 -20.90
C VAL A 816 13.35 -27.83 -22.22
N CYS A 817 12.16 -27.23 -22.15
CA CYS A 817 11.41 -26.71 -23.29
C CYS A 817 11.03 -25.23 -23.10
N GLY A 818 10.59 -24.57 -24.16
CA GLY A 818 10.33 -23.14 -24.23
C GLY A 818 11.57 -22.32 -24.59
N LYS A 819 11.44 -20.99 -24.47
CA LYS A 819 12.51 -20.04 -24.78
C LYS A 819 13.23 -19.56 -23.51
N TRP A 820 14.56 -19.61 -23.52
CA TRP A 820 15.42 -19.01 -22.49
C TRP A 820 16.31 -17.94 -23.14
N CYS A 821 16.29 -16.72 -22.61
CA CYS A 821 17.01 -15.56 -23.19
C CYS A 821 16.81 -15.40 -24.71
N GLY A 822 15.58 -15.65 -25.20
CA GLY A 822 15.21 -15.60 -26.62
C GLY A 822 15.53 -16.85 -27.45
N ARG A 823 16.43 -17.74 -27.00
CA ARG A 823 16.76 -19.00 -27.69
C ARG A 823 15.73 -20.08 -27.36
N SER A 824 15.28 -20.86 -28.34
CA SER A 824 14.55 -22.12 -28.09
C SER A 824 15.52 -23.16 -27.55
N LEU A 825 15.14 -23.82 -26.45
CA LEU A 825 15.91 -24.88 -25.82
C LEU A 825 15.89 -26.15 -26.69
N GLU A 826 14.72 -26.47 -27.25
CA GLU A 826 14.45 -27.64 -28.11
C GLU A 826 15.25 -27.60 -29.40
N GLN A 827 15.26 -26.45 -30.09
CA GLN A 827 16.03 -26.24 -31.33
C GLN A 827 17.54 -26.24 -31.10
N SER A 828 17.98 -25.94 -29.88
CA SER A 828 19.40 -25.83 -29.53
C SER A 828 19.97 -27.11 -28.90
N GLY A 829 19.13 -28.06 -28.47
CA GLY A 829 19.56 -29.26 -27.74
C GLY A 829 20.11 -28.99 -26.34
N ILE A 830 19.71 -27.86 -25.71
CA ILE A 830 20.22 -27.43 -24.41
C ILE A 830 19.10 -27.30 -23.38
N CYS A 831 19.41 -27.50 -22.10
CA CYS A 831 18.52 -27.24 -20.97
C CYS A 831 19.09 -26.17 -20.03
N VAL A 832 18.25 -25.67 -19.14
CA VAL A 832 18.62 -24.76 -18.04
C VAL A 832 18.75 -25.59 -16.76
N VAL A 833 19.87 -25.45 -16.04
CA VAL A 833 20.18 -26.23 -14.83
C VAL A 833 20.63 -25.30 -13.70
N ASP A 834 20.08 -25.53 -12.51
CA ASP A 834 20.47 -24.88 -11.25
C ASP A 834 21.55 -25.73 -10.56
N ILE A 835 22.79 -25.26 -10.57
CA ILE A 835 23.92 -25.98 -9.96
C ILE A 835 23.91 -25.76 -8.45
N TYR A 836 23.97 -26.85 -7.68
CA TYR A 836 24.11 -26.84 -6.22
C TYR A 836 25.49 -27.35 -5.74
N GLU A 837 26.22 -28.07 -6.60
CA GLU A 837 27.57 -28.57 -6.34
C GLU A 837 28.42 -28.37 -7.60
N LEU A 838 29.55 -27.68 -7.49
CA LEU A 838 30.45 -27.40 -8.63
C LEU A 838 31.81 -28.07 -8.39
N SER A 839 32.22 -28.91 -9.34
CA SER A 839 33.44 -29.73 -9.27
C SER A 839 34.66 -29.05 -9.93
N ILE A 840 34.51 -27.79 -10.36
CA ILE A 840 35.52 -26.97 -11.04
C ILE A 840 35.59 -25.54 -10.45
N ASP A 841 36.54 -24.72 -10.91
CA ASP A 841 36.66 -23.32 -10.52
C ASP A 841 35.43 -22.48 -10.90
N ARG A 842 34.89 -21.71 -9.93
CA ARG A 842 33.77 -20.77 -10.11
C ARG A 842 34.05 -19.67 -11.14
N PHE A 843 35.32 -19.38 -11.44
CA PHE A 843 35.70 -18.40 -12.46
C PHE A 843 35.86 -19.00 -13.87
N ALA A 844 35.69 -20.31 -14.04
CA ALA A 844 35.67 -20.95 -15.35
C ALA A 844 34.54 -20.40 -16.26
N ASN A 845 34.81 -20.37 -17.57
CA ASN A 845 33.83 -19.88 -18.54
C ASN A 845 32.66 -20.86 -18.74
N LEU A 846 31.46 -20.33 -18.93
CA LEU A 846 30.29 -21.11 -19.32
C LEU A 846 30.40 -21.55 -20.80
N LEU A 847 29.93 -22.76 -21.11
CA LEU A 847 29.82 -23.24 -22.51
C LEU A 847 28.85 -22.40 -23.35
N TYR A 848 27.79 -21.89 -22.71
CA TYR A 848 26.71 -21.13 -23.34
C TYR A 848 26.48 -19.81 -22.59
N PRO A 849 27.38 -18.81 -22.74
CA PRO A 849 27.26 -17.52 -22.07
C PRO A 849 26.08 -16.71 -22.65
N THR A 850 25.44 -15.92 -21.78
CA THR A 850 24.33 -15.02 -22.15
C THR A 850 24.44 -13.72 -21.34
N GLU A 851 23.74 -12.66 -21.76
CA GLU A 851 23.68 -11.41 -20.98
C GLU A 851 23.08 -11.61 -19.58
N VAL A 852 22.25 -12.64 -19.40
CA VAL A 852 21.58 -12.96 -18.12
C VAL A 852 22.50 -13.80 -17.22
N THR A 853 23.17 -14.82 -17.75
CA THR A 853 24.08 -15.70 -16.99
C THR A 853 25.50 -15.15 -16.86
N GLY A 854 25.88 -14.16 -17.66
CA GLY A 854 27.26 -13.70 -17.79
C GLY A 854 28.17 -14.75 -18.45
N ASN A 855 29.48 -14.59 -18.23
CA ASN A 855 30.50 -15.42 -18.88
C ASN A 855 31.01 -16.59 -18.02
N SER A 856 30.80 -16.57 -16.71
CA SER A 856 31.31 -17.57 -15.77
C SER A 856 30.29 -17.93 -14.67
N PHE A 857 30.50 -19.05 -13.99
CA PHE A 857 29.62 -19.55 -12.93
C PHE A 857 29.42 -18.51 -11.80
N ASP A 858 30.50 -17.85 -11.38
CA ASP A 858 30.51 -16.72 -10.43
C ASP A 858 29.65 -15.53 -10.89
N GLN A 859 29.57 -15.26 -12.20
CA GLN A 859 28.70 -14.20 -12.74
C GLN A 859 27.24 -14.62 -12.80
N ALA A 860 26.94 -15.90 -13.07
CA ALA A 860 25.58 -16.41 -13.04
C ALA A 860 24.98 -16.30 -11.63
N GLU A 861 25.72 -16.77 -10.62
CA GLU A 861 25.34 -16.65 -9.21
C GLU A 861 25.08 -15.19 -8.81
N LYS A 862 25.98 -14.26 -9.18
CA LYS A 862 25.85 -12.82 -8.86
C LYS A 862 24.73 -12.10 -9.59
N ARG A 863 24.30 -12.57 -10.77
CA ARG A 863 23.21 -11.96 -11.57
C ARG A 863 21.84 -12.52 -11.22
N LEU A 864 21.76 -13.77 -10.79
CA LEU A 864 20.50 -14.50 -10.59
C LEU A 864 20.22 -14.91 -9.14
N GLY A 865 21.16 -14.67 -8.22
CA GLY A 865 21.08 -15.11 -6.82
C GLY A 865 21.29 -16.61 -6.61
N LEU A 866 21.48 -17.37 -7.69
CA LEU A 866 21.76 -18.80 -7.72
C LEU A 866 22.46 -19.17 -9.04
N MET A 867 23.17 -20.29 -9.06
CA MET A 867 24.09 -20.65 -10.14
C MET A 867 23.37 -21.36 -11.31
N ARG A 868 22.44 -20.64 -11.95
CA ARG A 868 21.63 -21.09 -13.09
C ARG A 868 22.39 -20.93 -14.40
N VAL A 869 22.59 -22.02 -15.14
CA VAL A 869 23.35 -22.06 -16.41
C VAL A 869 22.62 -22.83 -17.50
N LEU A 870 23.05 -22.65 -18.76
CA LEU A 870 22.65 -23.46 -19.90
C LEU A 870 23.63 -24.63 -20.11
N TRP A 871 23.13 -25.83 -20.43
CA TRP A 871 23.95 -27.02 -20.69
C TRP A 871 23.40 -27.89 -21.82
N ASP A 872 24.29 -28.63 -22.51
CA ASP A 872 23.95 -29.58 -23.58
C ASP A 872 23.26 -30.83 -23.02
N LEU A 873 22.04 -31.13 -23.46
CA LEU A 873 21.24 -32.28 -22.99
C LEU A 873 21.94 -33.63 -23.21
N ASN A 874 22.85 -33.73 -24.17
CA ASN A 874 23.64 -34.93 -24.45
C ASN A 874 24.81 -35.12 -23.47
N LYS A 875 25.13 -34.09 -22.67
CA LYS A 875 26.18 -34.06 -21.65
C LYS A 875 25.61 -33.94 -20.23
N VAL A 876 24.37 -34.41 -20.04
CA VAL A 876 23.64 -34.46 -18.76
C VAL A 876 23.32 -35.91 -18.44
N PHE A 877 23.59 -36.34 -17.21
CA PHE A 877 23.28 -37.70 -16.73
C PHE A 877 22.34 -37.64 -15.52
N MET A 878 21.26 -38.43 -15.54
CA MET A 878 20.33 -38.50 -14.40
C MET A 878 21.03 -39.06 -13.15
N LEU A 879 20.80 -38.40 -12.02
CA LEU A 879 21.17 -38.88 -10.69
C LEU A 879 19.90 -39.33 -9.94
N PRO A 880 20.01 -40.30 -9.01
CA PRO A 880 18.98 -40.48 -8.00
C PRO A 880 18.84 -39.17 -7.17
N PRO A 881 17.66 -38.89 -6.61
CA PRO A 881 17.51 -37.75 -5.69
C PRO A 881 18.46 -37.91 -4.49
N PRO A 882 19.05 -36.82 -3.98
CA PRO A 882 19.85 -36.86 -2.76
C PRO A 882 19.00 -37.29 -1.55
N PRO A 883 19.61 -37.97 -0.56
CA PRO A 883 18.94 -38.44 0.66
C PRO A 883 18.65 -37.30 1.66
#